data_AF-A0A3D5HRW5-F1
#
_entry.id   AF-A0A3D5HRW5-F1
#
_cell.length_a   1.000
_cell.length_b   1.000
_cell.length_c   1.000
_cell.angle_alpha   90.00
_cell.angle_beta   90.00
_cell.angle_gamma   90.00
#
_symmetry.space_group_name_H-M   'P 1'
#
loop_
_entity.id
_entity.type
_entity.pdbx_description
1 polymer ?
#
loop_
_entity_poly.entity_id
_entity_poly.type
_entity_poly.pdbx_seq_one_letter_code
_entity_poly.pdbx_strand_id
1 'polypeptide(L)'
;MILKGNNLKKIQIPYTWLFGFLGIIGLIYFINSRDRDKQHPQESIVCDAENTLDKQFVNSGNKFSNSATQSSEESYSGNYSSKLDSKHQYGMSYVVESPTPGTRYHVKIKRKSKNSVHSALAINLDPISAGYKQSSTPTHIDKNGWETLELEFIIDDLTHVNKVSIFPYLINDKSVAYFDDLTITINPLTPYRDLNHTQLHLYLDHKALNKLNNKRNKALSEGLLVSADDDWVKAKLTEDDNYGVDVKLRLKGDWTDHLRGDYWSYRIKMPSDKTWNRMQTFSLQDPSTRSYLDEWIYHMALDKVDVITPRYGFVRLIQNDKKPVLYAYEEHFEKQIAEYRNRREGVILKLSDEYLWSQRMLNKQEENPDVFETSVTNSDILPFGVKKTLNNPKLKEQFVHAQDLLNAFKERKAKAAEVFDMKLLAKYFAITDIFDGGHAFVWHNMRFYYNAITRKLEPIGFDGFTENGAFKVYNNLFFGEFKSGIANNNWSAFYNYIYKDPEFNKYYVPALNKYSGDLFINELLQEKAEEVTKYEKLISNYTATNYSLDKSKIRKRARLINKNIQPRDEISIKAYRDSKNSATIDVSNYHPIPIEIIGSSNDKEAINSDAIITFVNSNARNQPPQYTTIDVDASHRFIHYRLAGSDDIFYSTIRKWRHPENLISRYEPYQKPVIPFQEKDYSLTDNQLVIKSGKYIIDSPLILPKGYTLILSEGTEIDLRNKSYMLVYGALRSIGHAESTITITSSDQSAQGVTLIQADKKSVLAYTTIENLNTLEENEWQLTGAITFYESDVDMVNVTIRHNHCEDALNIIRSKFNISKLNINHTFADGFDSDFCKGSLTDSYFHHTGNDAVDYSGSVVDISNLRLENIGDKGISAGEQATIKANNVYIDGALIGIASKDLSSVTVTDLDLHNCIQGLAAYRKKPEFGGGIINVNSYTATNVERLTQNDDESRIFLPQKEN
;
A
#
# COMPACT_ATOMS: atom_id res chain seq x y z
N MET A 1 4.46 93.29 -2.60
CA MET A 1 3.79 94.58 -2.80
C MET A 1 2.27 94.35 -2.80
N ILE A 2 1.61 94.76 -1.71
CA ILE A 2 0.27 95.39 -1.66
C ILE A 2 -0.95 94.63 -2.22
N LEU A 3 -1.78 94.19 -1.25
CA LEU A 3 -3.23 94.35 -1.04
C LEU A 3 -4.30 93.43 -1.68
N LYS A 4 -5.15 92.96 -0.74
CA LYS A 4 -6.63 92.97 -0.67
C LYS A 4 -7.44 92.01 -1.56
N GLY A 5 -8.41 91.37 -0.90
CA GLY A 5 -9.76 91.25 -1.45
C GLY A 5 -10.49 89.95 -1.13
N ASN A 6 -11.46 90.03 -0.21
CA ASN A 6 -12.43 88.99 0.12
C ASN A 6 -13.11 88.37 -1.11
N ASN A 7 -13.37 87.05 -1.07
CA ASN A 7 -14.70 86.51 -1.29
C ASN A 7 -14.83 85.07 -0.80
N LEU A 8 -15.94 84.82 -0.09
CA LEU A 8 -16.37 83.53 0.45
C LEU A 8 -16.52 82.46 -0.64
N LYS A 9 -15.83 81.32 -0.49
CA LYS A 9 -16.32 79.99 -0.88
C LYS A 9 -15.82 78.94 0.11
N LYS A 10 -16.76 78.27 0.78
CA LYS A 10 -16.56 76.97 1.44
C LYS A 10 -15.97 76.02 0.39
N ILE A 11 -14.75 75.54 0.62
CA ILE A 11 -14.18 74.41 -0.12
C ILE A 11 -14.22 73.21 0.82
N GLN A 12 -15.09 72.28 0.46
CA GLN A 12 -15.13 70.92 0.99
C GLN A 12 -13.81 70.22 0.68
N ILE A 13 -13.21 69.65 1.71
CA ILE A 13 -12.11 68.70 1.58
C ILE A 13 -12.68 67.42 0.92
N PRO A 14 -12.01 66.85 -0.10
CA PRO A 14 -12.45 65.61 -0.70
C PRO A 14 -12.31 64.47 0.31
N TYR A 15 -13.45 63.84 0.58
CA TYR A 15 -13.68 62.69 1.45
C TYR A 15 -13.03 61.40 0.94
N THR A 16 -11.74 61.39 0.61
CA THR A 16 -11.05 60.17 0.13
C THR A 16 -9.91 59.71 1.02
N TRP A 17 -9.48 60.51 1.99
CA TRP A 17 -8.44 60.11 2.96
C TRP A 17 -8.97 59.89 4.38
N LEU A 18 -10.24 60.23 4.65
CA LEU A 18 -10.92 59.88 5.91
C LEU A 18 -11.61 58.49 5.86
N PHE A 19 -11.92 57.98 4.66
CA PHE A 19 -12.53 56.66 4.46
C PHE A 19 -11.52 55.50 4.45
N GLY A 20 -10.23 55.77 4.22
CA GLY A 20 -9.19 54.74 4.29
C GLY A 20 -8.86 54.30 5.72
N PHE A 21 -8.83 55.25 6.67
CA PHE A 21 -8.51 54.95 8.07
C PHE A 21 -9.75 54.50 8.88
N LEU A 22 -10.94 55.04 8.56
CA LEU A 22 -12.22 54.52 9.08
C LEU A 22 -12.61 53.18 8.44
N GLY A 23 -12.14 52.87 7.22
CA GLY A 23 -12.34 51.59 6.57
C GLY A 23 -11.55 50.46 7.22
N ILE A 24 -10.32 50.71 7.69
CA ILE A 24 -9.49 49.69 8.35
C ILE A 24 -9.89 49.50 9.83
N ILE A 25 -10.26 50.58 10.55
CA ILE A 25 -10.85 50.45 11.90
C ILE A 25 -12.27 49.86 11.81
N GLY A 26 -13.02 50.18 10.76
CA GLY A 26 -14.33 49.59 10.45
C GLY A 26 -14.23 48.10 10.11
N LEU A 27 -13.19 47.65 9.37
CA LEU A 27 -12.98 46.24 9.06
C LEU A 27 -12.45 45.45 10.27
N ILE A 28 -11.61 46.05 11.12
CA ILE A 28 -11.18 45.44 12.39
C ILE A 28 -12.34 45.41 13.39
N TYR A 29 -13.23 46.40 13.40
CA TYR A 29 -14.47 46.35 14.19
C TYR A 29 -15.46 45.35 13.57
N PHE A 30 -15.57 45.20 12.25
CA PHE A 30 -16.43 44.18 11.62
C PHE A 30 -15.89 42.75 11.77
N ILE A 31 -14.58 42.58 11.94
CA ILE A 31 -13.92 41.29 12.17
C ILE A 31 -13.84 40.97 13.68
N ASN A 32 -13.78 41.96 14.59
CA ASN A 32 -13.84 41.76 16.06
C ASN A 32 -15.22 41.98 16.71
N SER A 33 -16.25 42.45 15.98
CA SER A 33 -17.65 42.50 16.46
C SER A 33 -18.51 41.37 15.88
N ARG A 34 -17.91 40.42 15.16
CA ARG A 34 -18.56 39.17 14.74
C ARG A 34 -18.19 37.94 15.57
N ASP A 35 -17.64 38.16 16.76
CA ASP A 35 -17.59 37.14 17.80
C ASP A 35 -17.78 37.80 19.16
N ARG A 36 -19.04 37.76 19.61
CA ARG A 36 -19.63 38.18 20.92
C ARG A 36 -20.86 39.06 20.70
N ASP A 37 -21.79 38.57 19.90
CA ASP A 37 -23.17 38.61 20.34
C ASP A 37 -23.73 37.21 20.18
N LYS A 38 -24.34 36.78 21.27
CA LYS A 38 -24.85 35.44 21.49
C LYS A 38 -25.68 35.02 20.29
N GLN A 39 -25.48 33.77 19.87
CA GLN A 39 -26.50 32.99 19.15
C GLN A 39 -27.89 33.45 19.59
N HIS A 40 -28.81 33.62 18.64
CA HIS A 40 -30.24 33.63 18.91
C HIS A 40 -30.50 32.72 20.10
N PRO A 41 -31.06 33.21 21.22
CA PRO A 41 -31.17 32.37 22.39
C PRO A 41 -32.02 31.17 21.98
N GLN A 42 -31.38 30.03 21.78
CA GLN A 42 -32.04 28.75 21.93
C GLN A 42 -32.71 28.86 23.28
N GLU A 43 -34.03 28.72 23.35
CA GLU A 43 -34.74 28.65 24.61
C GLU A 43 -34.24 27.40 25.34
N SER A 44 -33.18 27.57 26.12
CA SER A 44 -32.60 26.55 26.96
C SER A 44 -33.14 26.77 28.37
N ILE A 45 -33.93 25.82 28.85
CA ILE A 45 -34.42 25.80 30.22
C ILE A 45 -33.41 24.99 31.03
N VAL A 46 -32.83 25.61 32.07
CA VAL A 46 -31.71 25.02 32.83
C VAL A 46 -32.03 24.95 34.32
N CYS A 47 -31.59 23.89 34.99
CA CYS A 47 -31.55 23.76 36.45
C CYS A 47 -30.18 23.23 36.88
N ASP A 48 -29.44 24.04 37.62
CA ASP A 48 -28.13 23.75 38.23
C ASP A 48 -28.25 23.40 39.73
N ALA A 49 -29.48 23.17 40.22
CA ALA A 49 -29.79 22.89 41.62
C ALA A 49 -29.33 23.93 42.67
N GLU A 50 -28.79 25.09 42.31
CA GLU A 50 -28.16 26.01 43.28
C GLU A 50 -29.17 26.80 44.13
N ASN A 51 -30.29 27.21 43.55
CA ASN A 51 -31.25 28.11 44.21
C ASN A 51 -32.61 27.44 44.38
N THR A 52 -33.29 27.72 45.51
CA THR A 52 -34.62 27.18 45.81
C THR A 52 -35.58 28.26 46.31
N LEU A 53 -36.87 28.11 46.00
CA LEU A 53 -37.98 28.96 46.44
C LEU A 53 -39.26 28.12 46.54
N ASP A 54 -40.00 28.20 47.64
CA ASP A 54 -41.32 27.53 47.83
C ASP A 54 -41.37 26.05 47.39
N LYS A 55 -40.40 25.24 47.84
CA LYS A 55 -40.25 23.80 47.51
C LYS A 55 -39.88 23.48 46.05
N GLN A 56 -39.46 24.48 45.29
CA GLN A 56 -39.02 24.35 43.90
C GLN A 56 -37.55 24.80 43.77
N PHE A 57 -36.81 24.19 42.84
CA PHE A 57 -35.55 24.76 42.36
C PHE A 57 -35.86 25.90 41.41
N VAL A 58 -35.04 26.94 41.42
CA VAL A 58 -35.23 28.12 40.58
C VAL A 58 -33.93 28.46 39.88
N ASN A 59 -33.99 28.63 38.56
CA ASN A 59 -32.84 29.11 37.79
C ASN A 59 -33.34 29.94 36.61
N SER A 60 -32.80 31.16 36.48
CA SER A 60 -33.08 32.07 35.36
C SER A 60 -34.57 32.27 35.07
N GLY A 61 -35.40 32.36 36.12
CA GLY A 61 -36.85 32.54 36.04
C GLY A 61 -37.67 31.25 35.83
N ASN A 62 -37.03 30.11 35.57
CA ASN A 62 -37.68 28.81 35.47
C ASN A 62 -37.80 28.14 36.85
N LYS A 63 -38.90 27.42 37.06
CA LYS A 63 -39.18 26.68 38.30
C LYS A 63 -39.22 25.18 38.02
N PHE A 64 -38.52 24.41 38.85
CA PHE A 64 -38.46 22.94 38.77
C PHE A 64 -38.94 22.36 40.11
N SER A 65 -39.73 21.29 40.09
CA SER A 65 -40.22 20.71 41.34
C SER A 65 -39.14 19.94 42.11
N ASN A 66 -39.46 19.58 43.35
CA ASN A 66 -38.70 18.69 44.23
C ASN A 66 -37.40 19.26 44.81
N SER A 67 -37.37 20.53 45.22
CA SER A 67 -36.17 21.09 45.87
C SER A 67 -35.80 20.48 47.22
N ALA A 68 -36.68 19.69 47.82
CA ALA A 68 -36.37 18.86 48.98
C ALA A 68 -35.20 17.87 48.72
N THR A 69 -34.87 17.61 47.45
CA THR A 69 -33.74 16.78 47.04
C THR A 69 -32.40 17.54 46.99
N GLN A 70 -32.37 18.85 47.23
CA GLN A 70 -31.13 19.62 47.19
C GLN A 70 -30.11 19.08 48.20
N SER A 71 -28.89 18.79 47.76
CA SER A 71 -27.82 18.22 48.58
C SER A 71 -26.47 18.78 48.17
N SER A 72 -25.61 19.06 49.14
CA SER A 72 -24.21 19.46 48.93
C SER A 72 -23.23 18.29 49.07
N GLU A 73 -23.71 17.05 49.11
CA GLU A 73 -22.84 15.87 49.28
C GLU A 73 -21.99 15.59 48.02
N GLU A 74 -22.57 15.82 46.85
CA GLU A 74 -21.93 15.70 45.53
C GLU A 74 -22.56 16.75 44.62
N SER A 75 -21.76 17.48 43.85
CA SER A 75 -22.21 18.41 42.80
C SER A 75 -21.30 18.30 41.57
N TYR A 76 -21.86 18.59 40.39
CA TYR A 76 -21.11 18.66 39.14
C TYR A 76 -20.70 20.11 38.86
N SER A 77 -21.66 21.03 38.95
CA SER A 77 -21.41 22.47 38.91
C SER A 77 -21.91 23.09 40.21
N GLY A 78 -21.35 24.24 40.62
CA GLY A 78 -21.74 24.89 41.87
C GLY A 78 -21.53 24.04 43.13
N ASN A 79 -22.37 24.25 44.14
CA ASN A 79 -22.25 23.65 45.48
C ASN A 79 -23.33 22.60 45.79
N TYR A 80 -24.35 22.47 44.96
CA TYR A 80 -25.53 21.64 45.23
C TYR A 80 -25.93 20.80 44.01
N SER A 81 -26.59 19.67 44.27
CA SER A 81 -27.25 18.84 43.26
C SER A 81 -28.59 18.30 43.78
N SER A 82 -29.36 17.62 42.93
CA SER A 82 -30.57 16.88 43.31
C SER A 82 -30.21 15.43 43.69
N LYS A 83 -30.18 15.13 44.99
CA LYS A 83 -29.96 13.80 45.54
C LYS A 83 -31.27 13.02 45.65
N LEU A 84 -31.29 11.84 45.05
CA LEU A 84 -32.40 10.90 45.10
C LEU A 84 -32.01 9.69 45.94
N ASP A 85 -32.94 9.21 46.76
CA ASP A 85 -32.79 8.07 47.66
C ASP A 85 -34.14 7.37 47.91
N SER A 86 -34.20 6.43 48.85
CA SER A 86 -35.42 5.69 49.19
C SER A 86 -36.58 6.58 49.66
N LYS A 87 -36.30 7.81 50.13
CA LYS A 87 -37.32 8.79 50.55
C LYS A 87 -37.69 9.75 49.43
N HIS A 88 -36.81 9.95 48.46
CA HIS A 88 -37.00 10.88 47.36
C HIS A 88 -36.70 10.20 46.01
N GLN A 89 -37.74 9.59 45.43
CA GLN A 89 -37.61 8.83 44.17
C GLN A 89 -37.53 9.70 42.91
N TYR A 90 -37.92 10.97 42.96
CA TYR A 90 -37.94 11.89 41.82
C TYR A 90 -37.14 13.15 42.15
N GLY A 91 -36.29 13.59 41.22
CA GLY A 91 -35.43 14.75 41.39
C GLY A 91 -35.98 16.03 40.74
N MET A 92 -35.07 16.95 40.39
CA MET A 92 -35.40 18.20 39.69
C MET A 92 -36.25 17.94 38.44
N SER A 93 -37.52 18.33 38.46
CA SER A 93 -38.45 18.02 37.37
C SER A 93 -39.03 19.27 36.73
N TYR A 94 -39.19 19.25 35.42
CA TYR A 94 -39.78 20.33 34.63
C TYR A 94 -41.01 19.86 33.88
N VAL A 95 -42.04 20.71 33.82
CA VAL A 95 -43.27 20.44 33.07
C VAL A 95 -43.45 21.51 32.00
N VAL A 96 -43.58 21.07 30.75
CA VAL A 96 -43.96 21.92 29.62
C VAL A 96 -45.48 21.84 29.49
N GLU A 97 -46.22 22.85 29.98
CA GLU A 97 -47.70 22.86 30.07
C GLU A 97 -48.42 23.14 28.74
N SER A 98 -47.70 23.59 27.71
CA SER A 98 -48.27 23.84 26.38
C SER A 98 -47.19 23.61 25.33
N PRO A 99 -46.80 22.35 25.13
CA PRO A 99 -45.66 22.05 24.32
C PRO A 99 -46.02 22.24 22.84
N THR A 100 -45.14 22.91 22.09
CA THR A 100 -45.47 23.37 20.72
C THR A 100 -45.37 22.21 19.74
N PRO A 101 -46.42 21.87 18.97
CA PRO A 101 -46.32 20.88 17.90
C PRO A 101 -45.29 21.30 16.84
N GLY A 102 -44.67 20.33 16.20
CA GLY A 102 -43.55 20.57 15.28
C GLY A 102 -42.31 21.06 16.03
N THR A 103 -42.02 20.55 17.23
CA THR A 103 -40.86 21.01 18.02
C THR A 103 -40.03 19.84 18.52
N ARG A 104 -38.72 19.97 18.42
CA ARG A 104 -37.74 19.03 18.97
C ARG A 104 -37.27 19.53 20.33
N TYR A 105 -37.25 18.62 21.29
CA TYR A 105 -36.75 18.85 22.64
C TYR A 105 -35.55 17.93 22.86
N HIS A 106 -34.39 18.52 23.14
CA HIS A 106 -33.18 17.80 23.54
C HIS A 106 -32.94 18.04 25.03
N VAL A 107 -32.94 16.98 25.83
CA VAL A 107 -32.81 17.03 27.28
C VAL A 107 -31.50 16.38 27.67
N LYS A 108 -30.72 17.06 28.50
CA LYS A 108 -29.44 16.60 29.03
C LYS A 108 -29.39 16.80 30.53
N ILE A 109 -28.85 15.84 31.27
CA ILE A 109 -28.61 15.99 32.71
C ILE A 109 -27.33 15.25 33.10
N LYS A 110 -26.63 15.76 34.11
CA LYS A 110 -25.50 15.09 34.75
C LYS A 110 -26.00 14.17 35.85
N ARG A 111 -25.41 12.99 35.95
CA ARG A 111 -25.72 11.99 36.97
C ARG A 111 -24.43 11.46 37.60
N LYS A 112 -24.42 11.30 38.93
CA LYS A 112 -23.41 10.50 39.63
C LYS A 112 -24.13 9.43 40.45
N SER A 113 -23.81 8.16 40.19
CA SER A 113 -24.38 7.04 40.95
C SER A 113 -23.38 5.89 41.06
N LYS A 114 -23.47 5.12 42.16
CA LYS A 114 -22.69 3.88 42.33
C LYS A 114 -23.22 2.73 41.47
N ASN A 115 -24.48 2.80 41.03
CA ASN A 115 -25.09 1.78 40.18
C ASN A 115 -26.03 2.41 39.14
N SER A 116 -25.46 2.67 37.97
CA SER A 116 -26.04 3.43 36.86
C SER A 116 -27.35 2.85 36.30
N VAL A 117 -27.64 1.56 36.50
CA VAL A 117 -28.89 0.93 36.00
C VAL A 117 -30.11 1.19 36.90
N HIS A 118 -29.95 1.78 38.08
CA HIS A 118 -31.05 1.98 39.05
C HIS A 118 -31.59 3.41 39.10
N SER A 119 -31.13 4.29 38.21
CA SER A 119 -31.65 5.65 38.09
C SER A 119 -31.65 6.06 36.62
N ALA A 120 -32.56 6.93 36.22
CA ALA A 120 -32.75 7.31 34.83
C ALA A 120 -33.23 8.75 34.69
N LEU A 121 -33.02 9.32 33.50
CA LEU A 121 -33.78 10.46 33.01
C LEU A 121 -34.99 9.93 32.26
N ALA A 122 -36.16 10.53 32.46
CA ALA A 122 -37.39 10.18 31.76
C ALA A 122 -38.12 11.40 31.21
N ILE A 123 -38.87 11.15 30.14
CA ILE A 123 -39.76 12.08 29.45
C ILE A 123 -41.10 11.39 29.27
N ASN A 124 -42.16 12.02 29.75
CA ASN A 124 -43.53 11.52 29.66
C ASN A 124 -44.43 12.55 28.98
N LEU A 125 -45.10 12.16 27.91
CA LEU A 125 -46.09 12.98 27.21
C LEU A 125 -47.49 12.63 27.73
N ASP A 126 -48.36 13.63 27.92
CA ASP A 126 -49.76 13.41 28.33
C ASP A 126 -50.73 13.64 27.15
N PRO A 127 -51.60 12.67 26.79
CA PRO A 127 -51.75 11.32 27.37
C PRO A 127 -50.53 10.43 27.08
N ILE A 128 -50.27 9.44 27.94
CA ILE A 128 -49.08 8.56 27.82
C ILE A 128 -48.97 7.83 26.46
N SER A 129 -50.10 7.64 25.77
CA SER A 129 -50.15 7.10 24.41
C SER A 129 -49.45 8.00 23.37
N ALA A 130 -49.20 9.27 23.68
CA ALA A 130 -48.44 10.20 22.86
C ALA A 130 -46.92 9.96 22.94
N GLY A 131 -46.44 9.32 24.02
CA GLY A 131 -45.05 8.88 24.10
C GLY A 131 -44.48 8.85 25.53
N TYR A 132 -43.60 7.87 25.77
CA TYR A 132 -42.77 7.79 26.97
C TYR A 132 -41.37 7.35 26.56
N LYS A 133 -40.32 8.04 27.05
CA LYS A 133 -38.93 7.70 26.78
C LYS A 133 -38.11 7.83 28.06
N GLN A 134 -37.20 6.90 28.28
CA GLN A 134 -36.24 6.96 29.38
C GLN A 134 -34.87 6.49 28.95
N SER A 135 -33.83 6.92 29.67
CA SER A 135 -32.48 6.36 29.54
C SER A 135 -31.80 6.29 30.90
N SER A 136 -31.24 5.13 31.21
CA SER A 136 -30.26 4.92 32.29
C SER A 136 -28.83 4.77 31.75
N THR A 137 -28.65 4.74 30.43
CA THR A 137 -27.36 4.56 29.76
C THR A 137 -26.72 5.92 29.46
N PRO A 138 -25.48 6.16 29.89
CA PRO A 138 -24.82 7.43 29.63
C PRO A 138 -24.24 7.53 28.22
N THR A 139 -24.28 8.72 27.63
CA THR A 139 -23.61 9.04 26.36
C THR A 139 -22.13 9.37 26.56
N HIS A 140 -21.77 9.81 27.75
CA HIS A 140 -20.40 10.18 28.12
C HIS A 140 -20.21 10.01 29.64
N ILE A 141 -19.04 9.53 30.04
CA ILE A 141 -18.60 9.49 31.44
C ILE A 141 -17.31 10.27 31.54
N ASP A 142 -17.26 11.27 32.42
CA ASP A 142 -16.05 12.05 32.61
C ASP A 142 -15.07 11.43 33.63
N LYS A 143 -13.89 12.03 33.72
CA LYS A 143 -12.80 11.60 34.61
C LYS A 143 -13.15 11.61 36.11
N ASN A 144 -14.20 12.32 36.51
CA ASN A 144 -14.65 12.45 37.88
C ASN A 144 -15.82 11.49 38.21
N GLY A 145 -16.18 10.62 37.25
CA GLY A 145 -17.26 9.65 37.39
C GLY A 145 -18.66 10.24 37.21
N TRP A 146 -18.78 11.46 36.69
CA TRP A 146 -20.07 12.03 36.31
C TRP A 146 -20.46 11.56 34.91
N GLU A 147 -21.69 11.09 34.83
CA GLU A 147 -22.30 10.52 33.66
C GLU A 147 -23.23 11.55 33.01
N THR A 148 -23.26 11.58 31.68
CA THR A 148 -24.19 12.43 30.93
C THR A 148 -25.31 11.57 30.39
N LEU A 149 -26.54 11.87 30.81
CA LEU A 149 -27.73 11.27 30.23
C LEU A 149 -28.35 12.24 29.23
N GLU A 150 -28.71 11.74 28.07
CA GLU A 150 -29.37 12.53 27.03
C GLU A 150 -30.61 11.82 26.51
N LEU A 151 -31.68 12.59 26.31
CA LEU A 151 -32.90 12.15 25.68
C LEU A 151 -33.38 13.21 24.69
N GLU A 152 -33.83 12.76 23.52
CA GLU A 152 -34.48 13.61 22.54
C GLU A 152 -35.89 13.09 22.26
N PHE A 153 -36.85 14.01 22.12
CA PHE A 153 -38.18 13.72 21.60
C PHE A 153 -38.68 14.85 20.70
N ILE A 154 -39.60 14.51 19.81
CA ILE A 154 -40.25 15.43 18.89
C ILE A 154 -41.75 15.34 19.14
N ILE A 155 -42.40 16.49 19.24
CA ILE A 155 -43.86 16.57 19.16
C ILE A 155 -44.18 16.86 17.71
N ASP A 156 -44.77 15.89 17.01
CA ASP A 156 -45.24 16.11 15.66
C ASP A 156 -46.53 16.95 15.63
N ASP A 157 -46.82 17.59 14.50
CA ASP A 157 -48.01 18.46 14.34
C ASP A 157 -49.36 17.75 14.50
N LEU A 158 -49.36 16.41 14.45
CA LEU A 158 -50.57 15.60 14.42
C LEU A 158 -50.86 14.95 15.78
N THR A 159 -49.92 15.04 16.72
CA THR A 159 -50.00 14.44 18.05
C THR A 159 -50.45 15.50 19.03
N HIS A 160 -51.66 15.33 19.57
CA HIS A 160 -52.13 16.17 20.65
C HIS A 160 -51.40 15.80 21.94
N VAL A 161 -50.64 16.75 22.48
CA VAL A 161 -49.90 16.61 23.74
C VAL A 161 -50.32 17.75 24.66
N ASN A 162 -50.94 17.42 25.79
CA ASN A 162 -51.37 18.39 26.78
C ASN A 162 -50.16 18.99 27.52
N LYS A 163 -49.25 18.11 27.96
CA LYS A 163 -48.03 18.50 28.65
C LYS A 163 -46.92 17.47 28.49
N VAL A 164 -45.68 17.92 28.68
CA VAL A 164 -44.51 17.04 28.79
C VAL A 164 -43.89 17.16 30.16
N SER A 165 -43.72 16.03 30.85
CA SER A 165 -43.00 15.95 32.12
C SER A 165 -41.60 15.39 31.90
N ILE A 166 -40.58 16.12 32.33
CA ILE A 166 -39.16 15.77 32.24
C ILE A 166 -38.62 15.64 33.64
N PHE A 167 -38.10 14.48 34.01
CA PHE A 167 -37.66 14.23 35.37
C PHE A 167 -36.60 13.13 35.47
N PRO A 168 -35.57 13.29 36.32
CA PRO A 168 -34.75 12.19 36.78
C PRO A 168 -35.47 11.43 37.90
N TYR A 169 -35.30 10.11 37.94
CA TYR A 169 -35.90 9.28 38.96
C TYR A 169 -35.09 8.02 39.28
N LEU A 170 -35.37 7.39 40.43
CA LEU A 170 -34.85 6.07 40.79
C LEU A 170 -35.78 4.98 40.26
N ILE A 171 -35.22 4.04 39.50
CA ILE A 171 -35.93 2.83 39.04
C ILE A 171 -36.15 1.85 40.21
N ASN A 172 -35.25 1.86 41.20
CA ASN A 172 -35.30 1.00 42.39
C ASN A 172 -35.06 1.80 43.67
N ASP A 173 -35.88 1.56 44.70
CA ASP A 173 -35.94 2.32 45.96
C ASP A 173 -34.72 2.13 46.88
N LYS A 174 -33.80 1.20 46.58
CA LYS A 174 -32.58 0.96 47.37
C LYS A 174 -31.32 1.68 46.87
N SER A 175 -31.42 2.53 45.86
CA SER A 175 -30.26 3.20 45.23
C SER A 175 -30.11 4.67 45.65
N VAL A 176 -28.93 5.24 45.44
CA VAL A 176 -28.65 6.68 45.61
C VAL A 176 -28.05 7.23 44.32
N ALA A 177 -28.56 8.36 43.85
CA ALA A 177 -28.05 9.04 42.67
C ALA A 177 -28.16 10.57 42.85
N TYR A 178 -27.15 11.28 42.36
CA TYR A 178 -27.07 12.74 42.35
C TYR A 178 -27.26 13.22 40.91
N PHE A 179 -28.13 14.21 40.71
CA PHE A 179 -28.42 14.77 39.41
C PHE A 179 -28.18 16.27 39.41
N ASP A 180 -27.56 16.77 38.34
CA ASP A 180 -27.13 18.16 38.25
C ASP A 180 -27.16 18.67 36.80
N ASP A 181 -27.11 19.97 36.58
CA ASP A 181 -27.08 20.63 35.26
C ASP A 181 -28.14 20.10 34.25
N LEU A 182 -29.41 20.01 34.66
CA LEU A 182 -30.50 19.70 33.73
C LEU A 182 -30.64 20.82 32.70
N THR A 183 -30.51 20.49 31.42
CA THR A 183 -30.67 21.40 30.29
C THR A 183 -31.73 20.85 29.34
N ILE A 184 -32.71 21.67 28.96
CA ILE A 184 -33.73 21.35 27.97
C ILE A 184 -33.64 22.38 26.85
N THR A 185 -33.22 21.96 25.66
CA THR A 185 -33.13 22.80 24.46
C THR A 185 -34.33 22.57 23.57
N ILE A 186 -35.06 23.65 23.25
CA ILE A 186 -36.25 23.64 22.40
C ILE A 186 -35.91 24.16 21.00
N ASN A 187 -36.16 23.35 19.97
CA ASN A 187 -35.91 23.70 18.58
C ASN A 187 -37.19 23.52 17.74
N PRO A 188 -37.86 24.61 17.30
CA PRO A 188 -38.97 24.52 16.36
C PRO A 188 -38.52 23.85 15.06
N LEU A 189 -39.23 22.79 14.65
CA LEU A 189 -39.10 22.15 13.35
C LEU A 189 -40.14 22.76 12.42
N THR A 190 -39.72 23.29 11.27
CA THR A 190 -40.69 23.59 10.20
C THR A 190 -41.15 22.26 9.60
N PRO A 191 -42.42 21.86 9.73
CA PRO A 191 -42.88 20.58 9.19
C PRO A 191 -42.89 20.67 7.67
N TYR A 192 -41.93 20.02 7.01
CA TYR A 192 -41.96 19.92 5.55
C TYR A 192 -43.02 18.90 5.13
N ARG A 193 -44.25 19.41 4.93
CA ARG A 193 -45.36 18.70 4.29
C ARG A 193 -45.27 18.91 2.78
N ASP A 194 -44.49 18.06 2.12
CA ASP A 194 -44.61 17.91 0.67
C ASP A 194 -45.90 17.16 0.36
N LEU A 195 -47.00 17.91 0.20
CA LEU A 195 -48.29 17.38 -0.23
C LEU A 195 -48.26 16.84 -1.67
N ASN A 196 -47.15 17.07 -2.41
CA ASN A 196 -46.96 16.64 -3.79
C ASN A 196 -46.01 15.43 -3.92
N HIS A 197 -45.72 14.71 -2.82
CA HIS A 197 -44.94 13.48 -2.88
C HIS A 197 -45.85 12.25 -2.77
N THR A 198 -45.67 11.30 -3.68
CA THR A 198 -46.49 10.09 -3.81
C THR A 198 -46.71 9.38 -2.47
N GLN A 199 -47.98 9.23 -2.10
CA GLN A 199 -48.40 8.53 -0.90
C GLN A 199 -49.09 7.21 -1.27
N LEU A 200 -48.59 6.12 -0.72
CA LEU A 200 -49.16 4.78 -0.88
C LEU A 200 -49.89 4.38 0.40
N HIS A 201 -51.16 4.01 0.27
CA HIS A 201 -51.94 3.40 1.34
C HIS A 201 -52.00 1.89 1.12
N LEU A 202 -51.50 1.14 2.08
CA LEU A 202 -51.48 -0.32 2.07
C LEU A 202 -52.42 -0.84 3.15
N TYR A 203 -53.56 -1.39 2.73
CA TYR A 203 -54.50 -2.05 3.61
C TYR A 203 -54.26 -3.56 3.68
N LEU A 204 -54.10 -4.08 4.89
CA LEU A 204 -53.92 -5.48 5.24
C LEU A 204 -54.96 -5.89 6.28
N ASP A 205 -55.77 -6.89 5.96
CA ASP A 205 -56.72 -7.46 6.91
C ASP A 205 -56.02 -8.25 8.04
N HIS A 206 -56.75 -8.60 9.10
CA HIS A 206 -56.21 -9.34 10.24
C HIS A 206 -55.58 -10.68 9.85
N LYS A 207 -56.11 -11.37 8.83
CA LYS A 207 -55.59 -12.66 8.38
C LYS A 207 -54.23 -12.49 7.70
N ALA A 208 -54.10 -11.48 6.84
CA ALA A 208 -52.85 -11.11 6.19
C ALA A 208 -51.81 -10.68 7.22
N LEU A 209 -52.17 -9.80 8.16
CA LEU A 209 -51.27 -9.36 9.24
C LEU A 209 -50.78 -10.53 10.09
N ASN A 210 -51.66 -11.43 10.51
CA ASN A 210 -51.28 -12.58 11.33
C ASN A 210 -50.31 -13.50 10.59
N LYS A 211 -50.55 -13.76 9.29
CA LYS A 211 -49.65 -14.57 8.48
C LYS A 211 -48.27 -13.93 8.31
N LEU A 212 -48.22 -12.63 8.03
CA LEU A 212 -46.96 -11.89 7.92
C LEU A 212 -46.21 -11.86 9.27
N ASN A 213 -46.91 -11.64 10.38
CA ASN A 213 -46.35 -11.67 11.73
C ASN A 213 -45.73 -13.03 12.07
N ASN A 214 -46.45 -14.13 11.78
CA ASN A 214 -45.93 -15.48 12.01
C ASN A 214 -44.66 -15.73 11.18
N LYS A 215 -44.64 -15.32 9.92
CA LYS A 215 -43.47 -15.44 9.05
C LYS A 215 -42.29 -14.61 9.57
N ARG A 216 -42.55 -13.37 9.98
CA ARG A 216 -41.57 -12.47 10.58
C ARG A 216 -40.97 -13.05 11.86
N ASN A 217 -41.80 -13.50 12.79
CA ASN A 217 -41.34 -14.05 14.07
C ASN A 217 -40.49 -15.31 13.85
N LYS A 218 -40.88 -16.16 12.90
CA LYS A 218 -40.07 -17.31 12.47
C LYS A 218 -38.70 -16.84 11.94
N ALA A 219 -38.67 -15.90 11.00
CA ALA A 219 -37.43 -15.38 10.44
C ALA A 219 -36.53 -14.71 11.50
N LEU A 220 -37.11 -13.97 12.46
CA LEU A 220 -36.35 -13.39 13.58
C LEU A 220 -35.77 -14.46 14.51
N SER A 221 -36.47 -15.57 14.72
CA SER A 221 -35.98 -16.69 15.54
C SER A 221 -34.90 -17.52 14.85
N GLU A 222 -34.99 -17.70 13.52
CA GLU A 222 -34.03 -18.44 12.70
C GLU A 222 -32.86 -17.55 12.22
N GLY A 223 -33.01 -16.23 12.37
CA GLY A 223 -32.05 -15.22 11.97
C GLY A 223 -32.01 -14.90 10.46
N LEU A 224 -32.78 -15.62 9.63
CA LEU A 224 -32.89 -15.46 8.18
C LEU A 224 -34.35 -15.60 7.71
N LEU A 225 -34.74 -14.88 6.65
CA LEU A 225 -36.05 -15.00 6.00
C LEU A 225 -35.97 -15.94 4.80
N VAL A 226 -36.47 -17.17 4.96
CA VAL A 226 -36.63 -18.11 3.84
C VAL A 226 -37.96 -17.87 3.14
N SER A 227 -37.93 -17.43 1.89
CA SER A 227 -39.14 -17.13 1.10
C SER A 227 -39.73 -18.38 0.41
N ALA A 228 -41.06 -18.51 0.40
CA ALA A 228 -41.80 -19.60 -0.24
C ALA A 228 -43.01 -19.11 -1.05
N ASP A 229 -43.52 -19.95 -1.97
CA ASP A 229 -44.65 -19.61 -2.86
C ASP A 229 -45.96 -19.38 -2.10
N ASP A 230 -46.12 -20.00 -0.93
CA ASP A 230 -47.28 -19.82 -0.07
C ASP A 230 -47.16 -18.61 0.86
N ASP A 231 -46.08 -17.83 0.84
CA ASP A 231 -45.91 -16.65 1.70
C ASP A 231 -46.78 -15.44 1.30
N TRP A 232 -47.30 -15.41 0.07
CA TRP A 232 -48.09 -14.28 -0.41
C TRP A 232 -49.41 -14.11 0.35
N VAL A 233 -49.75 -12.87 0.67
CA VAL A 233 -51.03 -12.41 1.22
C VAL A 233 -51.71 -11.44 0.27
N LYS A 234 -53.04 -11.32 0.39
CA LYS A 234 -53.80 -10.28 -0.32
C LYS A 234 -53.72 -8.97 0.46
N ALA A 235 -53.60 -7.86 -0.25
CA ALA A 235 -53.64 -6.51 0.29
C ALA A 235 -54.34 -5.59 -0.71
N LYS A 236 -54.77 -4.41 -0.26
CA LYS A 236 -55.27 -3.36 -1.15
C LYS A 236 -54.30 -2.18 -1.12
N LEU A 237 -53.83 -1.77 -2.29
CA LEU A 237 -52.90 -0.66 -2.48
C LEU A 237 -53.62 0.51 -3.14
N THR A 238 -53.56 1.69 -2.53
CA THR A 238 -54.06 2.93 -3.11
C THR A 238 -52.93 3.93 -3.23
N GLU A 239 -52.88 4.69 -4.32
CA GLU A 239 -51.97 5.84 -4.49
C GLU A 239 -52.78 7.12 -4.34
N ASP A 240 -52.41 7.94 -3.37
CA ASP A 240 -53.13 9.16 -2.97
C ASP A 240 -54.63 8.88 -2.77
N ASP A 241 -55.53 9.69 -3.35
CA ASP A 241 -56.99 9.54 -3.25
C ASP A 241 -57.61 8.71 -4.40
N ASN A 242 -56.81 7.94 -5.14
CA ASN A 242 -57.29 7.15 -6.29
C ASN A 242 -58.05 5.87 -5.89
N TYR A 243 -58.61 5.17 -6.88
CA TYR A 243 -59.21 3.85 -6.64
C TYR A 243 -58.15 2.81 -6.24
N GLY A 244 -58.37 2.15 -5.10
CA GLY A 244 -57.46 1.10 -4.63
C GLY A 244 -57.48 -0.17 -5.48
N VAL A 245 -56.29 -0.75 -5.67
CA VAL A 245 -56.03 -1.96 -6.46
C VAL A 245 -55.75 -3.14 -5.54
N ASP A 246 -56.36 -4.29 -5.81
CA ASP A 246 -56.04 -5.53 -5.11
C ASP A 246 -54.66 -6.04 -5.56
N VAL A 247 -53.75 -6.21 -4.61
CA VAL A 247 -52.37 -6.64 -4.83
C VAL A 247 -52.05 -7.90 -4.03
N LYS A 248 -50.96 -8.57 -4.41
CA LYS A 248 -50.33 -9.59 -3.55
C LYS A 248 -49.07 -9.01 -2.92
N LEU A 249 -48.85 -9.33 -1.65
CA LEU A 249 -47.69 -8.87 -0.90
C LEU A 249 -47.05 -10.01 -0.11
N ARG A 250 -45.73 -9.95 0.09
CA ARG A 250 -44.99 -10.79 1.05
C ARG A 250 -43.85 -9.99 1.68
N LEU A 251 -43.24 -10.52 2.75
CA LEU A 251 -42.00 -9.96 3.31
C LEU A 251 -40.84 -10.10 2.30
N LYS A 252 -39.91 -9.13 2.32
CA LYS A 252 -38.68 -9.09 1.52
C LYS A 252 -37.44 -9.06 2.43
N GLY A 253 -36.32 -9.53 1.89
CA GLY A 253 -35.02 -9.59 2.53
C GLY A 253 -34.60 -11.05 2.73
N ASP A 254 -33.30 -11.29 2.83
CA ASP A 254 -32.77 -12.56 3.33
C ASP A 254 -32.37 -12.40 4.80
N TRP A 255 -31.74 -11.27 5.14
CA TRP A 255 -31.39 -10.88 6.50
C TRP A 255 -32.56 -10.27 7.28
N THR A 256 -32.46 -10.30 8.60
CA THR A 256 -33.50 -9.82 9.52
C THR A 256 -33.52 -8.30 9.70
N ASP A 257 -32.50 -7.59 9.23
CA ASP A 257 -32.45 -6.12 9.13
C ASP A 257 -33.70 -5.56 8.44
N HIS A 258 -34.16 -6.20 7.37
CA HIS A 258 -35.39 -5.86 6.64
C HIS A 258 -36.69 -6.03 7.45
N LEU A 259 -36.65 -6.67 8.62
CA LEU A 259 -37.80 -7.09 9.40
C LEU A 259 -37.81 -6.54 10.83
N ARG A 260 -36.72 -5.90 11.29
CA ARG A 260 -36.60 -5.38 12.65
C ARG A 260 -37.42 -4.09 12.84
N GLY A 261 -37.86 -3.85 14.07
CA GLY A 261 -38.68 -2.67 14.40
C GLY A 261 -40.05 -2.67 13.70
N ASP A 262 -40.55 -1.46 13.43
CA ASP A 262 -41.87 -1.21 12.84
C ASP A 262 -41.84 -1.03 11.31
N TYR A 263 -40.66 -1.09 10.68
CA TYR A 263 -40.44 -0.78 9.27
C TYR A 263 -40.08 -2.04 8.47
N TRP A 264 -41.09 -2.83 8.11
CA TRP A 264 -40.86 -4.10 7.41
C TRP A 264 -40.77 -3.91 5.89
N SER A 265 -39.81 -4.58 5.27
CA SER A 265 -39.68 -4.58 3.83
C SER A 265 -40.70 -5.52 3.17
N TYR A 266 -41.36 -5.02 2.14
CA TYR A 266 -42.39 -5.73 1.40
C TYR A 266 -42.00 -5.92 -0.06
N ARG A 267 -42.40 -7.04 -0.64
CA ARG A 267 -42.48 -7.22 -2.10
C ARG A 267 -43.94 -7.24 -2.51
N ILE A 268 -44.30 -6.32 -3.40
CA ILE A 268 -45.66 -6.07 -3.87
C ILE A 268 -45.76 -6.47 -5.34
N LYS A 269 -46.79 -7.24 -5.67
CA LYS A 269 -47.10 -7.70 -7.01
C LYS A 269 -48.48 -7.21 -7.43
N MET A 270 -48.49 -6.38 -8.48
CA MET A 270 -49.69 -5.87 -9.12
C MET A 270 -50.42 -6.98 -9.90
N PRO A 271 -51.74 -6.86 -10.12
CA PRO A 271 -52.47 -7.75 -11.02
C PRO A 271 -51.98 -7.57 -12.47
N SER A 272 -52.11 -8.60 -13.30
CA SER A 272 -51.44 -8.68 -14.62
C SER A 272 -51.83 -7.61 -15.63
N ASP A 273 -52.97 -6.96 -15.43
CA ASP A 273 -53.54 -5.89 -16.27
C ASP A 273 -53.29 -4.47 -15.70
N LYS A 274 -52.57 -4.36 -14.57
CA LYS A 274 -52.23 -3.10 -13.91
C LYS A 274 -50.75 -3.02 -13.58
N THR A 275 -50.25 -1.80 -13.44
CA THR A 275 -48.90 -1.51 -12.97
C THR A 275 -48.93 -0.28 -12.08
N TRP A 276 -48.03 -0.19 -11.10
CA TRP A 276 -47.77 1.05 -10.37
C TRP A 276 -46.46 1.65 -10.86
N ASN A 277 -46.45 2.92 -11.25
CA ASN A 277 -45.29 3.57 -11.87
C ASN A 277 -44.65 2.70 -12.97
N ARG A 278 -45.48 2.09 -13.84
CA ARG A 278 -45.08 1.13 -14.90
C ARG A 278 -44.31 -0.12 -14.40
N MET A 279 -44.38 -0.45 -13.11
CA MET A 279 -43.82 -1.67 -12.51
C MET A 279 -44.92 -2.70 -12.25
N GLN A 280 -44.65 -3.96 -12.59
CA GLN A 280 -45.53 -5.09 -12.30
C GLN A 280 -45.31 -5.63 -10.88
N THR A 281 -44.04 -5.70 -10.48
CA THR A 281 -43.62 -6.11 -9.15
C THR A 281 -42.54 -5.14 -8.69
N PHE A 282 -42.66 -4.68 -7.45
CA PHE A 282 -41.71 -3.77 -6.83
C PHE A 282 -41.61 -4.06 -5.35
N SER A 283 -40.59 -3.51 -4.72
CA SER A 283 -40.37 -3.62 -3.29
C SER A 283 -40.59 -2.27 -2.64
N LEU A 284 -41.06 -2.27 -1.40
CA LEU A 284 -40.99 -1.13 -0.49
C LEU A 284 -40.09 -1.56 0.66
N GLN A 285 -38.98 -0.86 0.89
CA GLN A 285 -38.03 -1.16 1.95
C GLN A 285 -37.67 0.07 2.76
N ASP A 286 -37.18 -0.14 3.99
CA ASP A 286 -36.63 0.92 4.81
C ASP A 286 -35.43 1.56 4.06
N PRO A 287 -35.45 2.90 3.81
CA PRO A 287 -34.37 3.60 3.11
C PRO A 287 -32.96 3.35 3.68
N SER A 288 -32.86 3.12 5.00
CA SER A 288 -31.59 2.89 5.67
C SER A 288 -30.91 1.61 5.21
N THR A 289 -31.66 0.58 4.79
CA THR A 289 -31.11 -0.73 4.35
C THR A 289 -30.19 -0.63 3.14
N ARG A 290 -30.20 0.49 2.42
CA ARG A 290 -29.38 0.77 1.24
C ARG A 290 -28.73 2.16 1.27
N SER A 291 -28.41 2.67 2.47
CA SER A 291 -27.72 3.95 2.63
C SER A 291 -28.42 5.15 1.94
N TYR A 292 -29.76 5.14 1.94
CA TYR A 292 -30.59 6.27 1.50
C TYR A 292 -30.27 6.75 0.06
N LEU A 293 -29.71 7.97 -0.10
CA LEU A 293 -29.44 8.56 -1.41
C LEU A 293 -28.21 7.99 -2.11
N ASP A 294 -27.34 7.24 -1.42
CA ASP A 294 -26.17 6.61 -2.04
C ASP A 294 -26.60 5.58 -3.10
N GLU A 295 -27.56 4.68 -2.78
CA GLU A 295 -28.11 3.71 -3.75
C GLU A 295 -28.86 4.43 -4.87
N TRP A 296 -29.64 5.47 -4.54
CA TRP A 296 -30.40 6.22 -5.54
C TRP A 296 -29.49 6.91 -6.57
N ILE A 297 -28.45 7.65 -6.11
CA ILE A 297 -27.56 8.37 -7.04
C ILE A 297 -26.71 7.39 -7.86
N TYR A 298 -26.38 6.22 -7.30
CA TYR A 298 -25.74 5.13 -8.04
C TYR A 298 -26.62 4.60 -9.17
N HIS A 299 -27.92 4.36 -8.92
CA HIS A 299 -28.87 4.01 -9.97
C HIS A 299 -28.98 5.10 -11.05
N MET A 300 -28.99 6.38 -10.67
CA MET A 300 -29.00 7.49 -11.64
C MET A 300 -27.74 7.51 -12.50
N ALA A 301 -26.57 7.21 -11.92
CA ALA A 301 -25.31 7.12 -12.65
C ALA A 301 -25.30 5.96 -13.66
N LEU A 302 -25.81 4.77 -13.27
CA LEU A 302 -25.94 3.60 -14.14
C LEU A 302 -26.89 3.87 -15.32
N ASP A 303 -28.05 4.48 -15.04
CA ASP A 303 -29.05 4.81 -16.04
C ASP A 303 -28.51 5.82 -17.06
N LYS A 304 -27.78 6.85 -16.60
CA LYS A 304 -27.14 7.87 -17.46
C LYS A 304 -26.14 7.28 -18.45
N VAL A 305 -25.51 6.14 -18.12
CA VAL A 305 -24.57 5.44 -19.02
C VAL A 305 -25.20 4.25 -19.75
N ASP A 306 -26.52 4.11 -19.71
CA ASP A 306 -27.29 3.07 -20.38
C ASP A 306 -27.03 1.64 -19.86
N VAL A 307 -26.70 1.51 -18.56
CA VAL A 307 -26.65 0.22 -17.88
C VAL A 307 -28.01 -0.07 -17.25
N ILE A 308 -28.54 -1.28 -17.45
CA ILE A 308 -29.84 -1.67 -16.89
C ILE A 308 -29.75 -1.65 -15.36
N THR A 309 -30.75 -1.10 -14.69
CA THR A 309 -30.74 -0.95 -13.24
C THR A 309 -32.18 -0.83 -12.70
N PRO A 310 -32.51 -1.24 -11.46
CA PRO A 310 -33.85 -1.02 -10.92
C PRO A 310 -34.25 0.46 -10.95
N ARG A 311 -35.51 0.75 -11.27
CA ARG A 311 -36.08 2.05 -10.89
C ARG A 311 -36.14 2.13 -9.37
N TYR A 312 -35.58 3.20 -8.82
CA TYR A 312 -35.43 3.41 -7.39
C TYR A 312 -35.83 4.84 -7.02
N GLY A 313 -36.50 5.00 -5.89
CA GLY A 313 -36.87 6.30 -5.37
C GLY A 313 -37.56 6.18 -4.02
N PHE A 314 -38.23 7.24 -3.58
CA PHE A 314 -38.88 7.26 -2.27
C PHE A 314 -40.37 7.54 -2.40
N VAL A 315 -41.15 6.99 -1.46
CA VAL A 315 -42.60 7.19 -1.31
C VAL A 315 -42.95 7.25 0.17
N ARG A 316 -44.10 7.83 0.51
CA ARG A 316 -44.68 7.71 1.85
C ARG A 316 -45.63 6.51 1.89
N LEU A 317 -45.44 5.59 2.82
CA LEU A 317 -46.31 4.45 3.04
C LEU A 317 -47.16 4.66 4.29
N ILE A 318 -48.48 4.51 4.15
CA ILE A 318 -49.45 4.41 5.23
C ILE A 318 -49.94 2.97 5.25
N GLN A 319 -49.63 2.23 6.31
CA GLN A 319 -50.10 0.86 6.47
C GLN A 319 -51.29 0.83 7.43
N ASN A 320 -52.47 0.44 6.94
CA ASN A 320 -53.74 0.57 7.67
C ASN A 320 -53.89 1.99 8.26
N ASP A 321 -54.13 2.10 9.57
CA ASP A 321 -54.33 3.37 10.27
C ASP A 321 -53.03 3.93 10.90
N LYS A 322 -51.86 3.43 10.48
CA LYS A 322 -50.56 3.91 10.99
C LYS A 322 -50.18 5.26 10.39
N LYS A 323 -49.31 6.00 11.09
CA LYS A 323 -48.73 7.26 10.58
C LYS A 323 -47.96 7.02 9.26
N PRO A 324 -47.90 8.00 8.35
CA PRO A 324 -47.12 7.89 7.12
C PRO A 324 -45.62 7.77 7.41
N VAL A 325 -44.94 6.86 6.71
CA VAL A 325 -43.50 6.58 6.87
C VAL A 325 -42.80 6.64 5.52
N LEU A 326 -41.58 7.16 5.44
CA LEU A 326 -40.78 7.13 4.22
C LEU A 326 -40.29 5.71 3.92
N TYR A 327 -40.51 5.24 2.70
CA TYR A 327 -40.00 3.99 2.17
C TYR A 327 -39.25 4.24 0.87
N ALA A 328 -38.20 3.45 0.62
CA ALA A 328 -37.59 3.36 -0.68
C ALA A 328 -38.35 2.32 -1.53
N TYR A 329 -38.71 2.67 -2.76
CA TYR A 329 -39.23 1.70 -3.71
C TYR A 329 -38.13 1.21 -4.64
N GLU A 330 -38.18 -0.07 -5.01
CA GLU A 330 -37.19 -0.72 -5.87
C GLU A 330 -37.88 -1.68 -6.85
N GLU A 331 -37.68 -1.47 -8.15
CA GLU A 331 -38.21 -2.33 -9.20
C GLU A 331 -37.70 -3.78 -9.10
N HIS A 332 -38.60 -4.76 -9.31
CA HIS A 332 -38.21 -6.16 -9.38
C HIS A 332 -37.74 -6.57 -10.78
N PHE A 333 -36.94 -7.65 -10.85
CA PHE A 333 -36.40 -8.20 -12.09
C PHE A 333 -37.47 -8.94 -12.92
N GLU A 334 -38.32 -8.17 -13.58
CA GLU A 334 -39.26 -8.62 -14.60
C GLU A 334 -38.96 -7.93 -15.94
N LYS A 335 -39.67 -8.29 -17.00
CA LYS A 335 -39.41 -7.77 -18.35
C LYS A 335 -39.45 -6.24 -18.46
N GLN A 336 -40.23 -5.58 -17.60
CA GLN A 336 -40.43 -4.14 -17.60
C GLN A 336 -39.13 -3.36 -17.34
N ILE A 337 -38.18 -3.90 -16.56
CA ILE A 337 -36.90 -3.22 -16.29
C ILE A 337 -36.07 -3.03 -17.56
N ALA A 338 -36.15 -4.00 -18.47
CA ALA A 338 -35.49 -4.00 -19.77
C ALA A 338 -36.29 -3.15 -20.77
N GLU A 339 -37.61 -3.35 -20.86
CA GLU A 339 -38.50 -2.59 -21.75
C GLU A 339 -38.48 -1.08 -21.43
N TYR A 340 -38.40 -0.69 -20.15
CA TYR A 340 -38.30 0.69 -19.71
C TYR A 340 -37.03 1.38 -20.23
N ARG A 341 -35.98 0.60 -20.49
CA ARG A 341 -34.70 1.06 -21.04
C ARG A 341 -34.57 0.73 -22.52
N ASN A 342 -35.66 0.61 -23.27
CA ASN A 342 -35.61 0.37 -24.72
C ASN A 342 -34.95 -0.97 -25.12
N ARG A 343 -34.97 -1.99 -24.24
CA ARG A 343 -34.62 -3.38 -24.60
C ARG A 343 -35.90 -4.15 -24.93
N ARG A 344 -35.80 -5.23 -25.72
CA ARG A 344 -36.93 -6.15 -25.96
C ARG A 344 -37.19 -7.02 -24.72
N GLU A 345 -38.38 -7.61 -24.62
CA GLU A 345 -38.61 -8.67 -23.63
C GLU A 345 -37.58 -9.80 -23.81
N GLY A 346 -36.95 -10.20 -22.70
CA GLY A 346 -35.92 -11.22 -22.65
C GLY A 346 -35.76 -11.79 -21.24
N VAL A 347 -34.93 -12.81 -21.11
CA VAL A 347 -34.69 -13.50 -19.85
C VAL A 347 -33.69 -12.73 -18.99
N ILE A 348 -33.97 -12.62 -17.69
CA ILE A 348 -33.03 -12.09 -16.70
C ILE A 348 -32.53 -13.25 -15.84
N LEU A 349 -31.22 -13.40 -15.73
CA LEU A 349 -30.53 -14.46 -15.01
C LEU A 349 -30.05 -13.98 -13.63
N LYS A 350 -29.99 -14.93 -12.70
CA LYS A 350 -29.26 -14.84 -11.44
C LYS A 350 -28.44 -16.09 -11.19
N LEU A 351 -27.37 -15.94 -10.40
CA LEU A 351 -26.71 -17.05 -9.74
C LEU A 351 -27.47 -17.35 -8.44
N SER A 352 -27.88 -18.61 -8.25
CA SER A 352 -28.64 -19.04 -7.08
C SER A 352 -27.76 -19.07 -5.84
N ASP A 353 -28.25 -18.49 -4.75
CA ASP A 353 -27.64 -18.40 -3.43
C ASP A 353 -28.24 -19.41 -2.44
N GLU A 354 -29.16 -20.26 -2.88
CA GLU A 354 -29.87 -21.23 -2.04
C GLU A 354 -28.93 -22.15 -1.27
N TYR A 355 -27.87 -22.66 -1.93
CA TYR A 355 -26.85 -23.48 -1.26
C TYR A 355 -26.12 -22.69 -0.16
N LEU A 356 -25.69 -21.46 -0.44
CA LEU A 356 -24.99 -20.60 0.53
C LEU A 356 -25.86 -20.35 1.77
N TRP A 357 -27.12 -19.98 1.55
CA TRP A 357 -28.04 -19.69 2.65
C TRP A 357 -28.40 -20.92 3.46
N SER A 358 -28.57 -22.08 2.82
CA SER A 358 -28.81 -23.35 3.52
C SER A 358 -27.67 -23.71 4.48
N GLN A 359 -26.41 -23.51 4.06
CA GLN A 359 -25.23 -23.78 4.89
C GLN A 359 -25.11 -22.78 6.05
N ARG A 360 -25.39 -21.49 5.81
CA ARG A 360 -25.41 -20.47 6.88
C ARG A 360 -26.49 -20.76 7.94
N MET A 361 -27.65 -21.30 7.54
CA MET A 361 -28.67 -21.76 8.48
C MET A 361 -28.20 -22.95 9.32
N LEU A 362 -27.54 -23.94 8.70
CA LEU A 362 -26.99 -25.10 9.43
C LEU A 362 -25.91 -24.69 10.44
N ASN A 363 -25.08 -23.72 10.10
CA ASN A 363 -23.96 -23.26 10.93
C ASN A 363 -24.33 -22.12 11.89
N LYS A 364 -25.62 -21.89 12.18
CA LYS A 364 -26.11 -20.83 13.07
C LYS A 364 -25.50 -19.45 12.77
N GLN A 365 -25.38 -19.11 11.49
CA GLN A 365 -24.86 -17.82 11.00
C GLN A 365 -23.35 -17.57 11.22
N GLU A 366 -22.58 -18.57 11.66
CA GLU A 366 -21.12 -18.44 11.63
C GLU A 366 -20.62 -18.42 10.17
N GLU A 367 -19.83 -17.40 9.83
CA GLU A 367 -19.25 -17.29 8.49
C GLU A 367 -18.13 -18.32 8.32
N ASN A 368 -18.32 -19.26 7.40
CA ASN A 368 -17.27 -20.14 6.91
C ASN A 368 -16.82 -19.65 5.51
N PRO A 369 -15.60 -19.08 5.38
CA PRO A 369 -15.07 -18.60 4.11
C PRO A 369 -15.08 -19.66 3.00
N ASP A 370 -14.82 -20.93 3.32
CA ASP A 370 -14.77 -22.04 2.35
C ASP A 370 -16.15 -22.30 1.72
N VAL A 371 -17.23 -22.12 2.50
CA VAL A 371 -18.61 -22.27 2.01
C VAL A 371 -18.96 -21.14 1.04
N PHE A 372 -18.55 -19.90 1.34
CA PHE A 372 -18.81 -18.77 0.45
C PHE A 372 -18.09 -18.91 -0.89
N GLU A 373 -16.83 -19.34 -0.88
CA GLU A 373 -16.04 -19.52 -2.10
C GLU A 373 -16.53 -20.70 -2.96
N THR A 374 -16.85 -21.85 -2.35
CA THR A 374 -17.35 -23.04 -3.08
C THR A 374 -18.77 -22.84 -3.64
N SER A 375 -19.58 -21.99 -3.00
CA SER A 375 -20.95 -21.71 -3.43
C SER A 375 -21.04 -21.08 -4.82
N VAL A 376 -20.04 -20.28 -5.22
CA VAL A 376 -20.02 -19.66 -6.56
C VAL A 376 -20.01 -20.75 -7.64
N THR A 377 -19.11 -21.72 -7.50
CA THR A 377 -18.95 -22.83 -8.44
C THR A 377 -20.16 -23.75 -8.45
N ASN A 378 -20.84 -23.92 -7.31
CA ASN A 378 -22.01 -24.79 -7.19
C ASN A 378 -23.34 -24.09 -7.48
N SER A 379 -23.34 -22.76 -7.69
CA SER A 379 -24.58 -22.01 -7.89
C SER A 379 -25.30 -22.38 -9.19
N ASP A 380 -26.58 -22.70 -9.09
CA ASP A 380 -27.44 -22.85 -10.26
C ASP A 380 -27.66 -21.50 -10.94
N ILE A 381 -27.73 -21.52 -12.28
CA ILE A 381 -28.09 -20.34 -13.06
C ILE A 381 -29.58 -20.40 -13.35
N LEU A 382 -30.35 -19.49 -12.76
CA LEU A 382 -31.81 -19.50 -12.83
C LEU A 382 -32.33 -18.22 -13.47
N PRO A 383 -33.44 -18.29 -14.22
CA PRO A 383 -34.12 -17.10 -14.70
C PRO A 383 -35.03 -16.57 -13.58
N PHE A 384 -35.20 -15.24 -13.53
CA PHE A 384 -36.32 -14.69 -12.77
C PHE A 384 -37.65 -15.18 -13.36
N GLY A 385 -38.58 -15.53 -12.48
CA GLY A 385 -39.88 -16.07 -12.89
C GLY A 385 -39.81 -17.44 -13.56
N VAL A 386 -38.99 -18.38 -13.04
CA VAL A 386 -38.77 -19.76 -13.54
C VAL A 386 -40.00 -20.37 -14.23
N LYS A 387 -41.12 -20.48 -13.51
CA LYS A 387 -42.36 -21.08 -14.05
C LYS A 387 -42.87 -20.37 -15.30
N LYS A 388 -42.86 -19.02 -15.32
CA LYS A 388 -43.29 -18.21 -16.47
C LYS A 388 -42.35 -18.44 -17.66
N THR A 389 -41.04 -18.44 -17.40
CA THR A 389 -40.00 -18.63 -18.43
C THR A 389 -40.10 -20.01 -19.06
N LEU A 390 -40.20 -21.08 -18.27
CA LEU A 390 -40.28 -22.46 -18.77
C LEU A 390 -41.58 -22.78 -19.52
N ASN A 391 -42.68 -22.11 -19.18
CA ASN A 391 -43.97 -22.29 -19.85
C ASN A 391 -44.10 -21.50 -21.16
N ASN A 392 -43.18 -20.58 -21.46
CA ASN A 392 -43.16 -19.83 -22.71
C ASN A 392 -42.04 -20.39 -23.61
N PRO A 393 -42.35 -21.02 -24.76
CA PRO A 393 -41.34 -21.67 -25.60
C PRO A 393 -40.18 -20.75 -26.01
N LYS A 394 -40.48 -19.50 -26.36
CA LYS A 394 -39.47 -18.51 -26.78
C LYS A 394 -38.57 -18.09 -25.61
N LEU A 395 -39.15 -17.84 -24.43
CA LEU A 395 -38.36 -17.47 -23.25
C LEU A 395 -37.56 -18.67 -22.72
N LYS A 396 -38.09 -19.90 -22.83
CA LYS A 396 -37.37 -21.12 -22.49
C LYS A 396 -36.13 -21.30 -23.35
N GLU A 397 -36.25 -21.13 -24.67
CA GLU A 397 -35.11 -21.20 -25.60
C GLU A 397 -34.06 -20.14 -25.28
N GLN A 398 -34.49 -18.88 -25.08
CA GLN A 398 -33.58 -17.81 -24.66
C GLN A 398 -32.90 -18.12 -23.32
N PHE A 399 -33.62 -18.71 -22.36
CA PHE A 399 -33.06 -19.09 -21.07
C PHE A 399 -31.97 -20.16 -21.23
N VAL A 400 -32.21 -21.21 -22.02
CA VAL A 400 -31.20 -22.25 -22.28
C VAL A 400 -29.92 -21.63 -22.84
N HIS A 401 -30.03 -20.78 -23.87
CA HIS A 401 -28.86 -20.11 -24.43
C HIS A 401 -28.16 -19.19 -23.45
N ALA A 402 -28.90 -18.39 -22.68
CA ALA A 402 -28.34 -17.48 -21.69
C ALA A 402 -27.64 -18.26 -20.56
N GLN A 403 -28.21 -19.39 -20.14
CA GLN A 403 -27.64 -20.30 -19.17
C GLN A 403 -26.34 -20.94 -19.69
N ASP A 404 -26.32 -21.41 -20.94
CA ASP A 404 -25.13 -21.98 -21.57
C ASP A 404 -23.98 -20.97 -21.62
N LEU A 405 -24.25 -19.71 -21.98
CA LEU A 405 -23.25 -18.65 -22.01
C LEU A 405 -22.64 -18.38 -20.63
N LEU A 406 -23.48 -18.21 -19.61
CA LEU A 406 -22.98 -17.91 -18.26
C LEU A 406 -22.31 -19.12 -17.61
N ASN A 407 -22.77 -20.35 -17.88
CA ASN A 407 -22.07 -21.58 -17.48
C ASN A 407 -20.71 -21.70 -18.18
N ALA A 408 -20.64 -21.46 -19.49
CA ALA A 408 -19.39 -21.52 -20.23
C ALA A 408 -18.36 -20.53 -19.67
N PHE A 409 -18.78 -19.33 -19.25
CA PHE A 409 -17.90 -18.39 -18.56
C PHE A 409 -17.48 -18.87 -17.17
N LYS A 410 -18.43 -19.31 -16.34
CA LYS A 410 -18.22 -19.81 -14.97
C LYS A 410 -17.26 -21.01 -14.94
N GLU A 411 -17.39 -21.91 -15.91
CA GLU A 411 -16.58 -23.13 -16.09
C GLU A 411 -15.29 -22.90 -16.90
N ARG A 412 -15.00 -21.66 -17.31
CA ARG A 412 -13.79 -21.30 -18.10
C ARG A 412 -13.72 -21.94 -19.49
N LYS A 413 -14.87 -22.27 -20.08
CA LYS A 413 -14.99 -22.80 -21.45
C LYS A 413 -15.12 -21.70 -22.50
N ALA A 414 -15.42 -20.47 -22.10
CA ALA A 414 -15.52 -19.30 -22.98
C ALA A 414 -14.86 -18.07 -22.35
N LYS A 415 -14.35 -17.17 -23.19
CA LYS A 415 -13.83 -15.86 -22.78
C LYS A 415 -14.97 -14.93 -22.39
N ALA A 416 -14.68 -13.88 -21.61
CA ALA A 416 -15.68 -12.90 -21.21
C ALA A 416 -16.33 -12.24 -22.44
N ALA A 417 -15.51 -11.86 -23.43
CA ALA A 417 -15.96 -11.25 -24.68
C ALA A 417 -17.00 -12.06 -25.48
N GLU A 418 -16.93 -13.39 -25.40
CA GLU A 418 -17.87 -14.29 -26.10
C GLU A 418 -19.24 -14.34 -25.40
N VAL A 419 -19.29 -13.95 -24.12
CA VAL A 419 -20.45 -14.15 -23.24
C VAL A 419 -21.19 -12.85 -22.95
N PHE A 420 -20.47 -11.77 -22.64
CA PHE A 420 -21.06 -10.50 -22.22
C PHE A 420 -20.87 -9.39 -23.25
N ASP A 421 -21.78 -8.41 -23.24
CA ASP A 421 -21.55 -7.13 -23.89
C ASP A 421 -20.45 -6.37 -23.14
N MET A 422 -19.21 -6.40 -23.68
CA MET A 422 -18.04 -5.82 -23.01
C MET A 422 -18.18 -4.32 -22.76
N LYS A 423 -18.88 -3.57 -23.62
CA LYS A 423 -19.02 -2.13 -23.47
C LYS A 423 -19.96 -1.78 -22.32
N LEU A 424 -21.08 -2.48 -22.19
CA LEU A 424 -22.01 -2.31 -21.07
C LEU A 424 -21.42 -2.85 -19.76
N LEU A 425 -20.70 -3.98 -19.83
CA LEU A 425 -19.95 -4.52 -18.70
C LEU A 425 -18.93 -3.52 -18.18
N ALA A 426 -18.10 -2.95 -19.05
CA ALA A 426 -17.11 -1.95 -18.70
C ALA A 426 -17.72 -0.72 -18.01
N LYS A 427 -18.83 -0.20 -18.54
CA LYS A 427 -19.58 0.92 -17.93
C LYS A 427 -20.10 0.58 -16.55
N TYR A 428 -20.70 -0.60 -16.38
CA TYR A 428 -21.19 -1.07 -15.09
C TYR A 428 -20.07 -1.09 -14.05
N PHE A 429 -18.96 -1.78 -14.36
CA PHE A 429 -17.83 -1.89 -13.42
C PHE A 429 -17.21 -0.52 -13.10
N ALA A 430 -17.05 0.36 -14.10
CA ALA A 430 -16.51 1.70 -13.88
C ALA A 430 -17.41 2.56 -12.96
N ILE A 431 -18.73 2.59 -13.20
CA ILE A 431 -19.66 3.36 -12.35
C ILE A 431 -19.69 2.80 -10.92
N THR A 432 -19.75 1.48 -10.76
CA THR A 432 -19.71 0.85 -9.44
C THR A 432 -18.42 1.19 -8.68
N ASP A 433 -17.27 1.19 -9.37
CA ASP A 433 -16.00 1.63 -8.80
C ASP A 433 -16.01 3.10 -8.39
N ILE A 434 -16.59 3.99 -9.19
CA ILE A 434 -16.61 5.44 -8.93
C ILE A 434 -17.51 5.80 -7.74
N PHE A 435 -18.65 5.12 -7.60
CA PHE A 435 -19.63 5.39 -6.53
C PHE A 435 -19.40 4.59 -5.25
N ASP A 436 -18.38 3.71 -5.21
CA ASP A 436 -18.09 2.82 -4.06
C ASP A 436 -19.19 1.79 -3.79
N GLY A 437 -19.94 1.40 -4.84
CA GLY A 437 -21.07 0.47 -4.79
C GLY A 437 -20.65 -1.00 -4.74
N GLY A 438 -19.57 -1.33 -4.00
CA GLY A 438 -18.90 -2.63 -4.05
C GLY A 438 -19.77 -3.83 -3.64
N HIS A 439 -20.90 -3.61 -2.96
CA HIS A 439 -21.84 -4.69 -2.62
C HIS A 439 -22.48 -5.33 -3.87
N ALA A 440 -22.56 -4.57 -4.97
CA ALA A 440 -23.07 -5.07 -6.24
C ALA A 440 -22.16 -6.14 -6.86
N PHE A 441 -20.88 -6.18 -6.48
CA PHE A 441 -19.91 -7.18 -6.93
C PHE A 441 -19.87 -8.44 -6.05
N VAL A 442 -20.76 -8.58 -5.09
CA VAL A 442 -20.97 -9.90 -4.47
C VAL A 442 -21.56 -10.82 -5.54
N TRP A 443 -21.02 -12.04 -5.71
CA TRP A 443 -21.32 -12.87 -6.87
C TRP A 443 -22.82 -13.16 -7.04
N HIS A 444 -23.55 -13.36 -5.93
CA HIS A 444 -25.00 -13.58 -5.96
C HIS A 444 -25.81 -12.29 -6.16
N ASN A 445 -25.15 -11.13 -6.24
CA ASN A 445 -25.71 -9.84 -6.67
C ASN A 445 -25.38 -9.54 -8.15
N MET A 446 -24.72 -10.44 -8.86
CA MET A 446 -24.57 -10.29 -10.31
C MET A 446 -25.89 -10.70 -11.00
N ARG A 447 -26.38 -9.85 -11.90
CA ARG A 447 -27.63 -10.04 -12.66
C ARG A 447 -27.36 -9.76 -14.12
N PHE A 448 -27.96 -10.55 -14.99
CA PHE A 448 -27.72 -10.43 -16.43
C PHE A 448 -29.02 -10.48 -17.21
N TYR A 449 -29.23 -9.51 -18.09
CA TYR A 449 -30.27 -9.57 -19.11
C TYR A 449 -29.71 -10.23 -20.37
N TYR A 450 -30.41 -11.21 -20.91
CA TYR A 450 -30.05 -11.81 -22.20
C TYR A 450 -30.65 -11.01 -23.35
N ASN A 451 -29.78 -10.33 -24.11
CA ASN A 451 -30.20 -9.63 -25.32
C ASN A 451 -30.23 -10.61 -26.49
N ALA A 452 -31.44 -10.99 -26.90
CA ALA A 452 -31.64 -11.96 -27.99
C ALA A 452 -31.18 -11.47 -29.38
N ILE A 453 -30.90 -10.17 -29.56
CA ILE A 453 -30.40 -9.60 -30.82
C ILE A 453 -28.89 -9.77 -30.92
N THR A 454 -28.15 -9.39 -29.89
CA THR A 454 -26.68 -9.55 -29.84
C THR A 454 -26.27 -10.96 -29.43
N ARG A 455 -27.21 -11.72 -28.84
CA ARG A 455 -26.99 -13.02 -28.20
C ARG A 455 -25.95 -12.98 -27.07
N LYS A 456 -25.80 -11.82 -26.43
CA LYS A 456 -24.89 -11.59 -25.31
C LYS A 456 -25.64 -11.21 -24.04
N LEU A 457 -24.95 -11.33 -22.91
CA LEU A 457 -25.43 -10.93 -21.59
C LEU A 457 -25.07 -9.47 -21.30
N GLU A 458 -26.07 -8.65 -20.93
CA GLU A 458 -25.91 -7.29 -20.43
C GLU A 458 -25.95 -7.29 -18.90
N PRO A 459 -25.08 -6.55 -18.20
CA PRO A 459 -25.16 -6.45 -16.75
C PRO A 459 -26.40 -5.66 -16.30
N ILE A 460 -26.95 -6.03 -15.15
CA ILE A 460 -27.92 -5.22 -14.41
C ILE A 460 -27.29 -4.79 -13.09
N GLY A 461 -27.05 -3.49 -12.91
CA GLY A 461 -26.49 -2.97 -11.67
C GLY A 461 -27.56 -2.81 -10.60
N PHE A 462 -27.36 -3.42 -9.43
CA PHE A 462 -28.24 -3.31 -8.27
C PHE A 462 -27.46 -3.63 -6.98
N ASP A 463 -28.01 -3.26 -5.82
CA ASP A 463 -27.46 -3.63 -4.51
C ASP A 463 -26.06 -3.05 -4.25
N GLY A 464 -25.88 -1.75 -4.49
CA GLY A 464 -24.57 -1.10 -4.36
C GLY A 464 -24.09 -0.95 -2.92
N PHE A 465 -25.01 -0.72 -1.98
CA PHE A 465 -24.72 -0.35 -0.60
C PHE A 465 -25.43 -1.25 0.41
N THR A 466 -24.94 -1.27 1.64
CA THR A 466 -25.61 -1.89 2.80
C THR A 466 -26.13 -0.81 3.74
N GLU A 467 -26.73 -1.21 4.85
CA GLU A 467 -27.16 -0.31 5.92
C GLU A 467 -26.01 0.48 6.57
N ASN A 468 -24.78 -0.01 6.42
CA ASN A 468 -23.56 0.63 6.90
C ASN A 468 -22.86 1.46 5.79
N GLY A 469 -23.49 1.63 4.63
CA GLY A 469 -22.94 2.37 3.49
C GLY A 469 -22.13 1.50 2.54
N ALA A 470 -20.96 2.01 2.13
CA ALA A 470 -20.11 1.35 1.13
C ALA A 470 -19.51 0.05 1.66
N PHE A 471 -19.71 -1.05 0.94
CA PHE A 471 -19.16 -2.36 1.26
C PHE A 471 -17.87 -2.62 0.48
N LYS A 472 -16.74 -2.66 1.20
CA LYS A 472 -15.41 -2.88 0.59
C LYS A 472 -14.95 -4.31 0.79
N VAL A 473 -14.98 -5.07 -0.30
CA VAL A 473 -14.38 -6.41 -0.40
C VAL A 473 -12.88 -6.40 -0.74
N TYR A 474 -12.25 -5.23 -0.68
CA TYR A 474 -10.86 -4.98 -1.10
C TYR A 474 -10.23 -3.82 -0.32
N ASN A 475 -8.91 -3.85 -0.16
CA ASN A 475 -8.11 -2.79 0.49
C ASN A 475 -7.43 -1.83 -0.51
N ASN A 476 -7.63 -2.05 -1.81
CA ASN A 476 -7.12 -1.24 -2.92
C ASN A 476 -7.93 0.06 -3.16
N LEU A 477 -7.46 0.89 -4.10
CA LEU A 477 -8.09 2.16 -4.45
C LEU A 477 -9.50 1.98 -5.02
N PHE A 478 -9.67 0.97 -5.88
CA PHE A 478 -10.93 0.56 -6.49
C PHE A 478 -10.86 -0.95 -6.82
N PHE A 479 -12.01 -1.56 -7.15
CA PHE A 479 -12.10 -3.00 -7.37
C PHE A 479 -11.31 -3.44 -8.61
N GLY A 480 -11.31 -2.65 -9.68
CA GLY A 480 -10.51 -2.93 -10.87
C GLY A 480 -9.01 -3.02 -10.60
N GLU A 481 -8.44 -2.18 -9.73
CA GLU A 481 -7.03 -2.33 -9.31
C GLU A 481 -6.80 -3.68 -8.61
N PHE A 482 -7.72 -4.07 -7.73
CA PHE A 482 -7.63 -5.33 -7.01
C PHE A 482 -7.68 -6.55 -7.97
N LYS A 483 -8.53 -6.52 -9.00
CA LYS A 483 -8.74 -7.66 -9.92
C LYS A 483 -7.90 -7.64 -11.19
N SER A 484 -7.25 -6.52 -11.51
CA SER A 484 -6.25 -6.43 -12.58
C SER A 484 -4.92 -7.09 -12.19
N GLY A 485 -4.73 -7.37 -10.89
CA GLY A 485 -3.56 -8.05 -10.35
C GLY A 485 -3.51 -9.55 -10.66
N ILE A 486 -2.34 -10.16 -10.49
CA ILE A 486 -2.11 -11.58 -10.78
C ILE A 486 -2.49 -12.51 -9.60
N ALA A 487 -2.85 -11.96 -8.44
CA ALA A 487 -3.25 -12.75 -7.28
C ALA A 487 -4.56 -13.52 -7.49
N ASN A 488 -4.55 -14.81 -7.13
CA ASN A 488 -5.68 -15.72 -7.30
C ASN A 488 -6.22 -16.19 -5.94
N ASN A 489 -7.52 -15.97 -5.70
CA ASN A 489 -8.35 -16.87 -4.90
C ASN A 489 -9.61 -17.24 -5.72
N ASN A 490 -10.37 -18.26 -5.29
CA ASN A 490 -11.45 -18.82 -6.12
C ASN A 490 -12.58 -17.83 -6.42
N TRP A 491 -12.98 -17.02 -5.43
CA TRP A 491 -13.92 -15.92 -5.65
C TRP A 491 -13.37 -14.85 -6.62
N SER A 492 -12.06 -14.60 -6.61
CA SER A 492 -11.40 -13.71 -7.57
C SER A 492 -11.37 -14.26 -8.98
N ALA A 493 -11.46 -15.58 -9.19
CA ALA A 493 -11.38 -16.14 -10.53
C ALA A 493 -12.49 -15.59 -11.45
N PHE A 494 -13.73 -15.42 -10.97
CA PHE A 494 -14.81 -14.87 -11.82
C PHE A 494 -14.46 -13.50 -12.39
N TYR A 495 -13.93 -12.61 -11.55
CA TYR A 495 -13.58 -11.24 -11.94
C TYR A 495 -12.23 -11.12 -12.63
N ASN A 496 -11.22 -11.88 -12.19
CA ASN A 496 -9.88 -11.87 -12.79
C ASN A 496 -9.95 -12.23 -14.28
N TYR A 497 -10.82 -13.16 -14.68
CA TYR A 497 -10.99 -13.51 -16.09
C TYR A 497 -11.63 -12.39 -16.93
N ILE A 498 -12.41 -11.50 -16.32
CA ILE A 498 -12.94 -10.30 -16.98
C ILE A 498 -11.82 -9.26 -17.11
N TYR A 499 -11.14 -8.94 -16.00
CA TYR A 499 -10.10 -7.91 -15.95
C TYR A 499 -8.80 -8.29 -16.67
N LYS A 500 -8.57 -9.57 -16.95
CA LYS A 500 -7.45 -10.05 -17.78
C LYS A 500 -7.81 -10.19 -19.26
N ASP A 501 -9.08 -10.00 -19.64
CA ASP A 501 -9.50 -10.01 -21.04
C ASP A 501 -9.13 -8.66 -21.69
N PRO A 502 -8.27 -8.62 -22.72
CA PRO A 502 -7.90 -7.36 -23.39
C PRO A 502 -9.12 -6.64 -23.99
N GLU A 503 -10.15 -7.37 -24.44
CA GLU A 503 -11.35 -6.77 -25.03
C GLU A 503 -12.17 -6.02 -23.98
N PHE A 504 -12.24 -6.52 -22.75
CA PHE A 504 -12.89 -5.79 -21.65
C PHE A 504 -12.15 -4.49 -21.33
N ASN A 505 -10.82 -4.56 -21.22
CA ASN A 505 -10.01 -3.40 -20.85
C ASN A 505 -10.03 -2.29 -21.89
N LYS A 506 -10.16 -2.65 -23.18
CA LYS A 506 -10.41 -1.71 -24.28
C LYS A 506 -11.59 -0.76 -24.00
N TYR A 507 -12.60 -1.22 -23.25
CA TYR A 507 -13.76 -0.40 -22.90
C TYR A 507 -13.73 0.10 -21.44
N TYR A 508 -13.20 -0.71 -20.51
CA TYR A 508 -13.19 -0.38 -19.07
C TYR A 508 -12.32 0.82 -18.75
N VAL A 509 -11.08 0.86 -19.26
CA VAL A 509 -10.16 1.96 -18.94
C VAL A 509 -10.66 3.31 -19.48
N PRO A 510 -11.13 3.41 -20.75
CA PRO A 510 -11.78 4.63 -21.22
C PRO A 510 -13.03 5.02 -20.44
N ALA A 511 -13.87 4.04 -20.08
CA ALA A 511 -15.06 4.28 -19.26
C ALA A 511 -14.68 4.82 -17.87
N LEU A 512 -13.70 4.22 -17.22
CA LEU A 512 -13.20 4.63 -15.91
C LEU A 512 -12.62 6.04 -15.98
N ASN A 513 -11.77 6.34 -16.96
CA ASN A 513 -11.22 7.68 -17.19
C ASN A 513 -12.34 8.72 -17.42
N LYS A 514 -13.28 8.43 -18.32
CA LYS A 514 -14.37 9.35 -18.68
C LYS A 514 -15.29 9.65 -17.51
N TYR A 515 -15.78 8.61 -16.81
CA TYR A 515 -16.80 8.78 -15.78
C TYR A 515 -16.22 9.17 -14.41
N SER A 516 -14.92 8.96 -14.17
CA SER A 516 -14.23 9.48 -12.98
C SER A 516 -13.83 10.96 -13.13
N GLY A 517 -13.92 11.53 -14.34
CA GLY A 517 -13.62 12.94 -14.60
C GLY A 517 -14.66 13.89 -13.99
N ASP A 518 -14.21 15.09 -13.65
CA ASP A 518 -15.03 16.13 -12.99
C ASP A 518 -16.28 16.50 -13.80
N LEU A 519 -16.21 16.48 -15.14
CA LEU A 519 -17.33 16.82 -16.02
C LEU A 519 -18.54 15.90 -15.77
N PHE A 520 -18.34 14.57 -15.85
CA PHE A 520 -19.43 13.61 -15.68
C PHE A 520 -20.07 13.71 -14.29
N ILE A 521 -19.25 13.79 -13.24
CA ILE A 521 -19.73 13.86 -11.86
C ILE A 521 -20.51 15.15 -11.61
N ASN A 522 -20.01 16.29 -12.08
CA ASN A 522 -20.69 17.57 -11.88
C ASN A 522 -21.99 17.64 -12.70
N GLU A 523 -22.00 17.16 -13.94
CA GLU A 523 -23.22 17.07 -14.76
C GLU A 523 -24.29 16.20 -14.09
N LEU A 524 -23.94 15.00 -13.60
CA LEU A 524 -24.89 14.14 -12.90
C LEU A 524 -25.45 14.82 -11.65
N LEU A 525 -24.59 15.40 -10.81
CA LEU A 525 -25.01 16.06 -9.57
C LEU A 525 -25.83 17.33 -9.83
N GLN A 526 -25.58 18.03 -10.93
CA GLN A 526 -26.36 19.19 -11.35
C GLN A 526 -27.71 18.79 -11.92
N GLU A 527 -27.74 17.80 -12.81
CA GLU A 527 -28.97 17.26 -13.41
C GLU A 527 -29.94 16.76 -12.34
N LYS A 528 -29.40 16.18 -11.26
CA LYS A 528 -30.17 15.61 -10.15
C LYS A 528 -30.31 16.52 -8.94
N ALA A 529 -29.91 17.79 -9.03
CA ALA A 529 -29.83 18.68 -7.88
C ALA A 529 -31.19 18.93 -7.21
N GLU A 530 -32.25 19.06 -8.02
CA GLU A 530 -33.62 19.28 -7.53
C GLU A 530 -34.15 18.05 -6.80
N GLU A 531 -34.02 16.85 -7.38
CA GLU A 531 -34.44 15.60 -6.75
C GLU A 531 -33.63 15.29 -5.49
N VAL A 532 -32.31 15.52 -5.50
CA VAL A 532 -31.47 15.38 -4.30
C VAL A 532 -31.98 16.30 -3.20
N THR A 533 -32.22 17.58 -3.50
CA THR A 533 -32.73 18.53 -2.49
C THR A 533 -34.09 18.10 -1.94
N LYS A 534 -34.97 17.58 -2.81
CA LYS A 534 -36.28 17.04 -2.40
C LYS A 534 -36.13 15.83 -1.47
N TYR A 535 -35.30 14.87 -1.84
CA TYR A 535 -35.12 13.65 -1.07
C TYR A 535 -34.33 13.87 0.22
N GLU A 536 -33.34 14.76 0.25
CA GLU A 536 -32.63 15.16 1.48
C GLU A 536 -33.62 15.71 2.52
N LYS A 537 -34.59 16.53 2.11
CA LYS A 537 -35.66 17.01 3.00
C LYS A 537 -36.55 15.88 3.52
N LEU A 538 -36.98 14.97 2.63
CA LEU A 538 -37.81 13.84 3.01
C LEU A 538 -37.10 12.89 3.98
N ILE A 539 -35.83 12.58 3.71
CA ILE A 539 -35.01 11.72 4.55
C ILE A 539 -34.72 12.42 5.88
N SER A 540 -34.38 13.70 5.88
CA SER A 540 -34.11 14.45 7.13
C SER A 540 -35.31 14.46 8.08
N ASN A 541 -36.51 14.59 7.53
CA ASN A 541 -37.75 14.46 8.30
C ASN A 541 -37.93 13.06 8.86
N TYR A 542 -37.66 12.04 8.04
CA TYR A 542 -37.81 10.62 8.42
C TYR A 542 -36.81 10.21 9.51
N THR A 543 -35.53 10.58 9.36
CA THR A 543 -34.48 10.24 10.32
C THR A 543 -34.47 11.14 11.56
N ALA A 544 -35.27 12.22 11.54
CA ALA A 544 -35.19 13.30 12.52
C ALA A 544 -33.77 13.88 12.67
N THR A 545 -32.97 13.86 11.60
CA THR A 545 -31.60 14.41 11.58
C THR A 545 -31.39 15.20 10.31
N ASN A 546 -30.43 16.13 10.27
CA ASN A 546 -30.11 16.85 9.04
C ASN A 546 -29.32 15.91 8.10
N TYR A 547 -30.00 15.21 7.21
CA TYR A 547 -29.41 14.31 6.22
C TYR A 547 -29.04 15.08 4.95
N SER A 548 -27.84 14.83 4.44
CA SER A 548 -27.39 15.33 3.14
C SER A 548 -26.55 14.29 2.43
N LEU A 549 -26.68 14.22 1.10
CA LEU A 549 -25.81 13.39 0.26
C LEU A 549 -24.39 13.96 0.31
N ASP A 550 -23.40 13.12 0.62
CA ASP A 550 -22.01 13.53 0.63
C ASP A 550 -21.44 13.64 -0.80
N LYS A 551 -21.80 14.73 -1.47
CA LYS A 551 -21.31 15.09 -2.80
C LYS A 551 -19.78 15.26 -2.81
N SER A 552 -19.18 15.57 -1.66
CA SER A 552 -17.73 15.75 -1.54
C SER A 552 -17.01 14.41 -1.59
N LYS A 553 -17.55 13.37 -0.95
CA LYS A 553 -17.04 12.00 -0.99
C LYS A 553 -17.07 11.43 -2.41
N ILE A 554 -18.18 11.62 -3.15
CA ILE A 554 -18.29 11.18 -4.55
C ILE A 554 -17.22 11.86 -5.42
N ARG A 555 -17.11 13.19 -5.35
CA ARG A 555 -16.09 13.94 -6.12
C ARG A 555 -14.67 13.55 -5.73
N LYS A 556 -14.37 13.44 -4.43
CA LYS A 556 -13.04 13.06 -3.94
C LYS A 556 -12.66 11.68 -4.44
N ARG A 557 -13.57 10.71 -4.41
CA ARG A 557 -13.34 9.36 -4.90
C ARG A 557 -13.09 9.32 -6.40
N ALA A 558 -13.97 9.97 -7.19
CA ALA A 558 -13.82 10.05 -8.63
C ALA A 558 -12.46 10.66 -9.03
N ARG A 559 -12.11 11.82 -8.45
CA ARG A 559 -10.80 12.46 -8.66
C ARG A 559 -9.62 11.59 -8.24
N LEU A 560 -9.76 10.86 -7.13
CA LEU A 560 -8.71 10.00 -6.62
C LEU A 560 -8.46 8.83 -7.59
N ILE A 561 -9.50 8.19 -8.11
CA ILE A 561 -9.38 7.17 -9.15
C ILE A 561 -8.75 7.80 -10.40
N ASN A 562 -9.34 8.86 -10.93
CA ASN A 562 -8.90 9.52 -12.15
C ASN A 562 -7.41 9.90 -12.11
N LYS A 563 -6.93 10.50 -11.01
CA LYS A 563 -5.53 10.92 -10.85
C LYS A 563 -4.54 9.74 -10.79
N ASN A 564 -4.94 8.62 -10.20
CA ASN A 564 -4.04 7.47 -9.98
C ASN A 564 -4.03 6.46 -11.12
N ILE A 565 -4.96 6.58 -12.08
CA ILE A 565 -4.95 5.78 -13.32
C ILE A 565 -4.27 6.50 -14.48
N GLN A 566 -3.72 7.71 -14.27
CA GLN A 566 -2.92 8.39 -15.29
C GLN A 566 -1.52 7.78 -15.35
N PRO A 567 -1.05 7.32 -16.53
CA PRO A 567 0.28 6.75 -16.68
C PRO A 567 1.36 7.80 -16.49
N ARG A 568 2.55 7.29 -16.20
CA ARG A 568 3.80 8.04 -16.06
C ARG A 568 4.91 7.18 -16.64
N ASP A 569 5.40 7.55 -17.82
CA ASP A 569 6.53 6.97 -18.57
C ASP A 569 7.22 5.77 -17.90
N GLU A 570 8.43 5.95 -17.39
CA GLU A 570 9.28 4.89 -16.84
C GLU A 570 8.90 4.44 -15.42
N ILE A 571 7.89 5.07 -14.81
CA ILE A 571 7.37 4.73 -13.48
C ILE A 571 6.31 3.63 -13.60
N SER A 572 5.47 3.68 -14.63
CA SER A 572 4.32 2.77 -14.79
C SER A 572 4.76 1.41 -15.29
N ILE A 573 5.81 1.35 -16.10
CA ILE A 573 6.39 0.11 -16.58
C ILE A 573 7.91 0.16 -16.51
N LYS A 574 8.53 -0.96 -16.14
CA LYS A 574 9.98 -1.10 -16.10
C LYS A 574 10.42 -2.21 -17.05
N ALA A 575 11.40 -1.92 -17.88
CA ALA A 575 12.04 -2.87 -18.79
C ALA A 575 13.51 -3.10 -18.41
N TYR A 576 13.96 -4.35 -18.52
CA TYR A 576 15.32 -4.80 -18.21
C TYR A 576 15.83 -5.71 -19.31
N ARG A 577 17.05 -5.48 -19.79
CA ARG A 577 17.69 -6.37 -20.75
C ARG A 577 18.17 -7.63 -20.05
N ASP A 578 17.90 -8.79 -20.63
CA ASP A 578 18.53 -10.03 -20.18
C ASP A 578 20.04 -9.97 -20.46
N SER A 579 20.86 -10.25 -19.44
CA SER A 579 22.31 -10.32 -19.57
C SER A 579 22.79 -11.48 -20.45
N LYS A 580 21.96 -12.51 -20.64
CA LYS A 580 22.29 -13.70 -21.45
C LYS A 580 21.83 -13.58 -22.90
N ASN A 581 20.79 -12.78 -23.16
CA ASN A 581 20.24 -12.59 -24.50
C ASN A 581 19.84 -11.13 -24.74
N SER A 582 20.62 -10.42 -25.57
CA SER A 582 20.35 -9.02 -25.90
C SER A 582 19.06 -8.81 -26.74
N ALA A 583 18.50 -9.86 -27.35
CA ALA A 583 17.28 -9.78 -28.16
C ALA A 583 15.98 -9.87 -27.33
N THR A 584 16.07 -10.04 -26.00
CA THR A 584 14.90 -10.14 -25.11
C THR A 584 15.00 -9.15 -23.96
N ILE A 585 13.84 -8.70 -23.50
CA ILE A 585 13.71 -7.87 -22.29
C ILE A 585 12.64 -8.44 -21.37
N ASP A 586 12.83 -8.22 -20.07
CA ASP A 586 11.83 -8.47 -19.05
C ASP A 586 11.10 -7.16 -18.70
N VAL A 587 9.77 -7.19 -18.80
CA VAL A 587 8.91 -6.05 -18.51
C VAL A 587 8.02 -6.30 -17.30
N SER A 588 7.85 -5.30 -16.45
CA SER A 588 7.00 -5.36 -15.27
C SER A 588 6.11 -4.12 -15.13
N ASN A 589 4.81 -4.33 -14.94
CA ASN A 589 3.79 -3.28 -14.87
C ASN A 589 3.48 -2.88 -13.41
N TYR A 590 3.85 -1.67 -13.04
CA TYR A 590 3.59 -1.05 -11.73
C TYR A 590 2.36 -0.12 -11.74
N HIS A 591 1.68 0.00 -12.88
CA HIS A 591 0.44 0.75 -13.02
C HIS A 591 -0.75 -0.03 -12.41
N PRO A 592 -1.76 0.63 -11.82
CA PRO A 592 -2.91 -0.06 -11.18
C PRO A 592 -3.80 -0.88 -12.11
N ILE A 593 -3.69 -0.68 -13.42
CA ILE A 593 -4.49 -1.34 -14.46
C ILE A 593 -3.58 -1.88 -15.57
N PRO A 594 -4.05 -2.84 -16.38
CA PRO A 594 -3.24 -3.45 -17.42
C PRO A 594 -2.78 -2.46 -18.50
N ILE A 595 -1.63 -2.77 -19.11
CA ILE A 595 -0.97 -1.95 -20.13
C ILE A 595 -0.74 -2.77 -21.40
N GLU A 596 -0.86 -2.11 -22.55
CA GLU A 596 -0.48 -2.64 -23.86
C GLU A 596 0.91 -2.15 -24.22
N ILE A 597 1.85 -3.07 -24.50
CA ILE A 597 3.13 -2.73 -25.14
C ILE A 597 2.91 -2.78 -26.64
N ILE A 598 3.25 -1.68 -27.32
CA ILE A 598 2.94 -1.47 -28.75
C ILE A 598 4.19 -1.41 -29.63
N GLY A 599 5.38 -1.31 -29.04
CA GLY A 599 6.61 -1.16 -29.81
C GLY A 599 7.88 -1.10 -28.98
N SER A 600 9.02 -1.14 -29.66
CA SER A 600 10.31 -0.74 -29.13
C SER A 600 11.07 0.07 -30.20
N SER A 601 11.95 0.98 -29.79
CA SER A 601 12.75 1.78 -30.73
C SER A 601 13.98 2.40 -30.06
N ASN A 602 14.78 3.12 -30.86
CA ASN A 602 15.89 3.96 -30.39
C ASN A 602 15.49 5.40 -30.06
N ASP A 603 14.24 5.78 -30.32
CA ASP A 603 13.72 7.13 -30.15
C ASP A 603 12.48 7.12 -29.26
N LYS A 604 12.48 7.97 -28.23
CA LYS A 604 11.38 8.10 -27.26
C LYS A 604 10.09 8.58 -27.92
N GLU A 605 10.17 9.27 -29.05
CA GLU A 605 9.01 9.81 -29.76
C GLU A 605 8.62 8.96 -30.98
N ALA A 606 9.36 7.90 -31.30
CA ALA A 606 9.05 7.04 -32.43
C ALA A 606 7.83 6.16 -32.12
N ILE A 607 6.67 6.61 -32.59
CA ILE A 607 5.42 5.85 -32.60
C ILE A 607 5.51 4.85 -33.77
N ASN A 608 6.04 3.67 -33.52
CA ASN A 608 6.08 2.61 -34.52
C ASN A 608 5.10 1.49 -34.15
N SER A 609 3.94 1.57 -34.81
CA SER A 609 2.86 0.58 -34.91
C SER A 609 1.75 0.64 -33.86
N ASP A 610 0.51 0.47 -34.34
CA ASP A 610 -0.70 0.20 -33.53
C ASP A 610 -0.80 -1.29 -33.11
N ALA A 611 0.16 -2.12 -33.49
CA ALA A 611 0.12 -3.54 -33.19
C ALA A 611 0.55 -3.79 -31.74
N ILE A 612 -0.36 -4.35 -30.95
CA ILE A 612 -0.07 -4.77 -29.57
C ILE A 612 0.91 -5.94 -29.64
N ILE A 613 2.14 -5.73 -29.15
CA ILE A 613 3.15 -6.78 -28.98
C ILE A 613 2.72 -7.70 -27.83
N THR A 614 2.34 -7.11 -26.70
CA THR A 614 1.90 -7.88 -25.54
C THR A 614 0.99 -7.06 -24.61
N PHE A 615 0.20 -7.77 -23.80
CA PHE A 615 -0.65 -7.22 -22.77
C PHE A 615 -0.10 -7.60 -21.39
N VAL A 616 0.28 -6.61 -20.59
CA VAL A 616 0.95 -6.82 -19.29
C VAL A 616 0.00 -6.43 -18.16
N ASN A 617 -0.43 -7.43 -17.39
CA ASN A 617 -1.30 -7.25 -16.22
C ASN A 617 -0.58 -6.47 -15.10
N SER A 618 -1.36 -5.81 -14.24
CA SER A 618 -0.83 -5.05 -13.11
C SER A 618 -0.17 -5.97 -12.06
N ASN A 619 0.90 -5.50 -11.43
CA ASN A 619 1.45 -6.14 -10.23
C ASN A 619 0.53 -5.93 -9.03
N ALA A 620 0.34 -6.98 -8.22
CA ALA A 620 -0.34 -6.82 -6.94
C ALA A 620 0.55 -6.05 -5.95
N ARG A 621 0.02 -4.99 -5.31
CA ARG A 621 0.80 -4.06 -4.45
C ARG A 621 1.64 -4.74 -3.34
N ASN A 622 1.17 -5.87 -2.81
CA ASN A 622 1.79 -6.57 -1.69
C ASN A 622 2.51 -7.86 -2.11
N GLN A 623 2.83 -8.01 -3.39
CA GLN A 623 3.53 -9.18 -3.93
C GLN A 623 4.79 -8.72 -4.67
N PRO A 624 5.81 -9.60 -4.81
CA PRO A 624 6.93 -9.32 -5.69
C PRO A 624 6.45 -8.97 -7.11
N PRO A 625 7.16 -8.06 -7.81
CA PRO A 625 6.82 -7.73 -9.18
C PRO A 625 6.95 -8.97 -10.07
N GLN A 626 6.00 -9.14 -10.98
CA GLN A 626 6.07 -10.17 -12.01
C GLN A 626 6.64 -9.60 -13.29
N TYR A 627 7.40 -10.42 -13.99
CA TYR A 627 8.07 -10.05 -15.23
C TYR A 627 7.50 -10.87 -16.38
N THR A 628 7.23 -10.21 -17.50
CA THR A 628 6.89 -10.85 -18.77
C THR A 628 8.06 -10.64 -19.71
N THR A 629 8.59 -11.71 -20.30
CA THR A 629 9.66 -11.61 -21.28
C THR A 629 9.09 -11.32 -22.67
N ILE A 630 9.67 -10.36 -23.38
CA ILE A 630 9.29 -10.02 -24.76
C ILE A 630 10.51 -9.85 -25.65
N ASP A 631 10.34 -10.17 -26.93
CA ASP A 631 11.36 -9.96 -27.97
C ASP A 631 11.41 -8.50 -28.39
N VAL A 632 12.62 -7.94 -28.45
CA VAL A 632 12.89 -6.59 -28.95
C VAL A 632 14.24 -6.56 -29.66
N ASP A 633 14.43 -5.60 -30.57
CA ASP A 633 15.74 -5.42 -31.20
C ASP A 633 16.83 -5.13 -30.14
N ALA A 634 18.00 -5.74 -30.30
CA ALA A 634 19.12 -5.61 -29.36
C ALA A 634 19.64 -4.18 -29.26
N SER A 635 19.49 -3.38 -30.32
CA SER A 635 19.88 -1.98 -30.35
C SER A 635 18.89 -1.06 -29.63
N HIS A 636 17.61 -1.42 -29.58
CA HIS A 636 16.54 -0.53 -29.10
C HIS A 636 16.74 -0.09 -27.66
N ARG A 637 16.43 1.17 -27.37
CA ARG A 637 16.65 1.81 -26.07
C ARG A 637 15.37 2.02 -25.27
N PHE A 638 14.22 1.95 -25.94
CA PHE A 638 12.92 2.24 -25.35
C PHE A 638 11.90 1.17 -25.73
N ILE A 639 10.97 0.90 -24.82
CA ILE A 639 9.67 0.33 -25.15
C ILE A 639 8.62 1.43 -25.17
N HIS A 640 7.62 1.25 -26.02
CA HIS A 640 6.45 2.11 -26.13
C HIS A 640 5.22 1.35 -25.66
N TYR A 641 4.38 2.02 -24.88
CA TYR A 641 3.20 1.42 -24.29
C TYR A 641 2.07 2.43 -24.16
N ARG A 642 0.86 1.92 -23.95
CA ARG A 642 -0.32 2.73 -23.66
C ARG A 642 -1.21 2.00 -22.65
N LEU A 643 -2.11 2.74 -22.02
CA LEU A 643 -3.20 2.08 -21.30
C LEU A 643 -4.10 1.35 -22.29
N ALA A 644 -4.59 0.19 -21.88
CA ALA A 644 -5.52 -0.58 -22.70
C ALA A 644 -6.71 0.29 -23.14
N GLY A 645 -6.95 0.38 -24.45
CA GLY A 645 -8.02 1.21 -25.02
C GLY A 645 -7.81 2.74 -25.00
N SER A 646 -6.63 3.24 -24.59
CA SER A 646 -6.25 4.65 -24.72
C SER A 646 -5.42 4.89 -25.98
N ASP A 647 -5.44 6.12 -26.50
CA ASP A 647 -4.60 6.55 -27.63
C ASP A 647 -3.28 7.18 -27.17
N ASP A 648 -3.17 7.58 -25.90
CA ASP A 648 -1.97 8.21 -25.35
C ASP A 648 -0.82 7.20 -25.22
N ILE A 649 0.32 7.52 -25.84
CA ILE A 649 1.52 6.70 -25.87
C ILE A 649 2.56 7.24 -24.89
N PHE A 650 3.15 6.31 -24.16
CA PHE A 650 4.19 6.53 -23.16
C PHE A 650 5.38 5.62 -23.46
N TYR A 651 6.52 5.89 -22.82
CA TYR A 651 7.73 5.11 -23.04
C TYR A 651 8.39 4.67 -21.73
N SER A 652 9.22 3.63 -21.80
CA SER A 652 10.12 3.25 -20.72
C SER A 652 11.48 2.87 -21.26
N THR A 653 12.53 3.37 -20.61
CA THR A 653 13.91 3.06 -20.97
C THR A 653 14.21 1.59 -20.68
N ILE A 654 14.77 0.89 -21.68
CA ILE A 654 15.29 -0.47 -21.50
C ILE A 654 16.62 -0.37 -20.75
N ARG A 655 16.64 -0.85 -19.50
CA ARG A 655 17.85 -0.87 -18.68
C ARG A 655 18.85 -1.88 -19.23
N LYS A 656 20.14 -1.54 -19.20
CA LYS A 656 21.24 -2.39 -19.71
C LYS A 656 21.65 -3.52 -18.76
N TRP A 657 20.91 -3.71 -17.68
CA TRP A 657 21.14 -4.74 -16.68
C TRP A 657 19.85 -5.55 -16.47
N ARG A 658 20.02 -6.81 -16.07
CA ARG A 658 18.91 -7.69 -15.72
C ARG A 658 18.09 -7.12 -14.58
N HIS A 659 16.83 -7.56 -14.48
CA HIS A 659 16.03 -7.23 -13.31
C HIS A 659 16.69 -7.85 -12.05
N PRO A 660 16.50 -7.26 -10.85
CA PRO A 660 17.05 -7.83 -9.63
C PRO A 660 16.42 -9.19 -9.34
N GLU A 661 17.20 -10.25 -9.47
CA GLU A 661 16.85 -11.57 -8.93
C GLU A 661 17.26 -11.62 -7.46
N ASN A 662 16.55 -12.40 -6.64
CA ASN A 662 16.92 -12.65 -5.25
C ASN A 662 18.21 -13.50 -5.20
N LEU A 663 19.35 -12.88 -5.46
CA LEU A 663 20.67 -13.47 -5.26
C LEU A 663 21.03 -13.34 -3.78
N ILE A 664 20.30 -14.05 -2.92
CA ILE A 664 20.83 -14.43 -1.62
C ILE A 664 21.61 -15.72 -1.83
N SER A 665 22.63 -15.66 -2.68
CA SER A 665 23.81 -16.50 -2.53
C SER A 665 24.79 -15.70 -1.70
N ARG A 666 24.44 -15.46 -0.42
CA ARG A 666 25.52 -15.17 0.53
C ARG A 666 26.37 -16.42 0.51
N TYR A 667 27.63 -16.29 0.08
CA TYR A 667 28.63 -17.33 0.31
C TYR A 667 28.59 -17.62 1.81
N GLU A 668 27.87 -18.67 2.21
CA GLU A 668 27.88 -19.14 3.59
C GLU A 668 29.31 -19.65 3.80
N PRO A 669 30.11 -19.02 4.69
CA PRO A 669 31.48 -19.42 4.88
C PRO A 669 31.50 -20.91 5.24
N TYR A 670 32.41 -21.66 4.59
CA TYR A 670 32.56 -23.10 4.81
C TYR A 670 32.59 -23.39 6.32
N GLN A 671 31.72 -24.30 6.78
CA GLN A 671 31.66 -24.64 8.21
C GLN A 671 32.62 -25.79 8.59
N LYS A 672 33.16 -26.50 7.59
CA LYS A 672 34.06 -27.65 7.79
C LYS A 672 35.24 -27.57 6.82
N PRO A 673 36.43 -28.07 7.22
CA PRO A 673 37.55 -28.25 6.32
C PRO A 673 37.21 -29.12 5.09
N VAL A 674 37.64 -28.68 3.91
CA VAL A 674 37.72 -29.50 2.69
C VAL A 674 39.17 -29.89 2.52
N ILE A 675 39.49 -31.17 2.71
CA ILE A 675 40.88 -31.66 2.77
C ILE A 675 41.12 -32.66 1.62
N PRO A 676 41.86 -32.28 0.57
CA PRO A 676 42.11 -33.13 -0.60
C PRO A 676 43.30 -34.08 -0.41
N PHE A 677 43.52 -34.56 0.81
CA PHE A 677 44.63 -35.45 1.17
C PHE A 677 44.09 -36.77 1.73
N GLN A 678 44.86 -37.85 1.63
CA GLN A 678 44.49 -39.11 2.28
C GLN A 678 44.68 -38.98 3.79
N GLU A 679 43.83 -39.63 4.60
CA GLU A 679 43.88 -39.54 6.08
C GLU A 679 45.25 -39.87 6.68
N LYS A 680 46.02 -40.75 6.04
CA LYS A 680 47.39 -41.09 6.48
C LYS A 680 48.39 -39.95 6.32
N ASP A 681 48.13 -39.00 5.43
CA ASP A 681 49.06 -37.95 4.98
C ASP A 681 48.87 -36.63 5.75
N TYR A 682 47.84 -36.53 6.59
CA TYR A 682 47.60 -35.37 7.45
C TYR A 682 47.24 -35.75 8.89
N SER A 683 47.21 -34.76 9.78
CA SER A 683 46.55 -34.85 11.08
C SER A 683 45.72 -33.60 11.32
N LEU A 684 44.46 -33.78 11.72
CA LEU A 684 43.50 -32.72 11.97
C LEU A 684 43.18 -32.67 13.47
N THR A 685 43.28 -31.48 14.08
CA THR A 685 42.79 -31.17 15.42
C THR A 685 41.69 -30.10 15.34
N ASP A 686 41.14 -29.68 16.48
CA ASP A 686 40.10 -28.63 16.53
C ASP A 686 40.55 -27.28 15.97
N ASN A 687 41.86 -27.02 15.87
CA ASN A 687 42.40 -25.73 15.47
C ASN A 687 43.59 -25.81 14.50
N GLN A 688 43.98 -26.99 14.05
CA GLN A 688 45.14 -27.18 13.17
C GLN A 688 44.89 -28.28 12.15
N LEU A 689 45.35 -28.06 10.92
CA LEU A 689 45.56 -29.11 9.93
C LEU A 689 47.06 -29.20 9.66
N VAL A 690 47.67 -30.34 9.97
CA VAL A 690 49.10 -30.59 9.69
C VAL A 690 49.21 -31.54 8.51
N ILE A 691 49.83 -31.08 7.43
CA ILE A 691 50.22 -31.93 6.30
C ILE A 691 51.60 -32.51 6.60
N LYS A 692 51.71 -33.84 6.58
CA LYS A 692 52.97 -34.55 6.87
C LYS A 692 53.94 -34.39 5.71
N SER A 693 55.24 -34.52 5.99
CA SER A 693 56.28 -34.46 4.94
C SER A 693 56.03 -35.49 3.84
N GLY A 694 56.15 -35.09 2.58
CA GLY A 694 55.86 -35.92 1.42
C GLY A 694 55.64 -35.11 0.14
N LYS A 695 55.45 -35.82 -0.98
CA LYS A 695 55.08 -35.23 -2.28
C LYS A 695 53.63 -35.56 -2.57
N TYR A 696 52.82 -34.54 -2.79
CA TYR A 696 51.37 -34.67 -2.97
C TYR A 696 50.93 -34.00 -4.27
N ILE A 697 49.97 -34.62 -4.93
CA ILE A 697 49.26 -34.05 -6.07
C ILE A 697 47.81 -33.89 -5.64
N ILE A 698 47.25 -32.68 -5.77
CA ILE A 698 45.85 -32.43 -5.43
C ILE A 698 45.10 -31.77 -6.60
N ASP A 699 44.04 -32.44 -7.07
CA ASP A 699 43.20 -32.04 -8.21
C ASP A 699 41.88 -31.35 -7.78
N SER A 700 41.73 -31.10 -6.47
CA SER A 700 40.58 -30.44 -5.87
C SER A 700 41.01 -29.53 -4.72
N PRO A 701 40.25 -28.46 -4.40
CA PRO A 701 40.69 -27.42 -3.47
C PRO A 701 40.93 -27.91 -2.03
N LEU A 702 41.89 -27.27 -1.36
CA LEU A 702 42.02 -27.30 0.10
C LEU A 702 41.35 -26.05 0.66
N ILE A 703 40.32 -26.22 1.50
CA ILE A 703 39.59 -25.10 2.10
C ILE A 703 39.57 -25.28 3.62
N LEU A 704 40.12 -24.30 4.34
CA LEU A 704 40.11 -24.28 5.80
C LEU A 704 39.28 -23.10 6.33
N PRO A 705 38.28 -23.36 7.20
CA PRO A 705 37.46 -22.30 7.75
C PRO A 705 38.18 -21.56 8.88
N LYS A 706 37.51 -20.53 9.41
CA LYS A 706 38.05 -19.70 10.49
C LYS A 706 38.40 -20.52 11.73
N GLY A 707 39.52 -20.18 12.36
CA GLY A 707 40.02 -20.81 13.59
C GLY A 707 41.06 -21.92 13.37
N TYR A 708 41.30 -22.32 12.12
CA TYR A 708 42.33 -23.28 11.77
C TYR A 708 43.68 -22.62 11.45
N THR A 709 44.76 -23.33 11.75
CA THR A 709 46.10 -23.04 11.22
C THR A 709 46.53 -24.20 10.31
N LEU A 710 46.86 -23.89 9.06
CA LEU A 710 47.48 -24.85 8.16
C LEU A 710 48.97 -24.95 8.45
N ILE A 711 49.46 -26.15 8.71
CA ILE A 711 50.87 -26.43 8.99
C ILE A 711 51.39 -27.36 7.91
N LEU A 712 52.35 -26.89 7.12
CA LEU A 712 53.10 -27.72 6.18
C LEU A 712 54.38 -28.18 6.86
N SER A 713 54.58 -29.51 6.96
CA SER A 713 55.80 -30.07 7.55
C SER A 713 57.00 -29.83 6.62
N GLU A 714 58.21 -29.81 7.16
CA GLU A 714 59.44 -29.66 6.38
C GLU A 714 59.54 -30.66 5.21
N GLY A 715 60.12 -30.24 4.08
CA GLY A 715 60.26 -31.06 2.88
C GLY A 715 58.95 -31.42 2.16
N THR A 716 57.82 -30.81 2.52
CA THR A 716 56.53 -31.05 1.84
C THR A 716 56.54 -30.42 0.44
N GLU A 717 56.13 -31.18 -0.57
CA GLU A 717 55.87 -30.70 -1.93
C GLU A 717 54.39 -30.91 -2.28
N ILE A 718 53.68 -29.85 -2.67
CA ILE A 718 52.27 -29.89 -3.09
C ILE A 718 52.20 -29.40 -4.53
N ASP A 719 51.73 -30.27 -5.42
CA ASP A 719 51.42 -29.96 -6.82
C ASP A 719 49.90 -29.77 -6.98
N LEU A 720 49.50 -28.52 -7.22
CA LEU A 720 48.13 -28.11 -7.48
C LEU A 720 47.82 -28.29 -8.98
N ARG A 721 46.75 -29.02 -9.30
CA ARG A 721 46.34 -29.30 -10.68
C ARG A 721 44.85 -29.15 -10.87
N ASN A 722 44.38 -29.21 -12.11
CA ASN A 722 42.97 -29.14 -12.46
C ASN A 722 42.22 -27.96 -11.80
N LYS A 723 42.81 -26.75 -11.85
CA LYS A 723 42.27 -25.53 -11.21
C LYS A 723 42.10 -25.62 -9.70
N SER A 724 42.83 -26.50 -9.02
CA SER A 724 42.87 -26.56 -7.55
C SER A 724 43.53 -25.29 -6.96
N TYR A 725 43.19 -25.00 -5.70
CA TYR A 725 43.69 -23.87 -4.91
C TYR A 725 43.76 -24.22 -3.42
N MET A 726 44.38 -23.33 -2.66
CA MET A 726 44.38 -23.37 -1.20
C MET A 726 43.72 -22.10 -0.65
N LEU A 727 42.56 -22.24 -0.01
CA LEU A 727 41.84 -21.13 0.62
C LEU A 727 41.79 -21.33 2.14
N VAL A 728 42.42 -20.42 2.88
CA VAL A 728 42.60 -20.54 4.33
C VAL A 728 42.03 -19.29 5.02
N TYR A 729 40.92 -19.44 5.73
CA TYR A 729 40.35 -18.38 6.59
C TYR A 729 41.07 -18.29 7.95
N GLY A 730 42.38 -18.54 7.95
CA GLY A 730 43.23 -18.74 9.11
C GLY A 730 44.70 -18.61 8.73
N ALA A 731 45.61 -18.96 9.65
CA ALA A 731 47.04 -18.77 9.42
C ALA A 731 47.69 -19.93 8.64
N LEU A 732 48.73 -19.61 7.86
CA LEU A 732 49.64 -20.58 7.25
C LEU A 732 50.96 -20.60 8.01
N ARG A 733 51.42 -21.79 8.38
CA ARG A 733 52.76 -22.03 8.91
C ARG A 733 53.49 -23.02 8.00
N SER A 734 54.39 -22.49 7.18
CA SER A 734 55.24 -23.25 6.25
C SER A 734 56.70 -23.00 6.61
N ILE A 735 57.31 -23.87 7.41
CA ILE A 735 58.66 -23.66 7.92
C ILE A 735 59.53 -24.84 7.49
N GLY A 736 60.27 -24.67 6.39
CA GLY A 736 61.26 -25.62 5.90
C GLY A 736 62.68 -25.25 6.34
N HIS A 737 63.66 -25.96 5.76
CA HIS A 737 65.08 -25.69 5.92
C HIS A 737 65.81 -25.67 4.57
N ALA A 738 67.06 -25.20 4.54
CA ALA A 738 67.85 -25.08 3.31
C ALA A 738 68.03 -26.42 2.57
N GLU A 739 68.10 -27.54 3.29
CA GLU A 739 68.24 -28.88 2.73
C GLU A 739 66.89 -29.57 2.47
N SER A 740 65.78 -28.98 2.95
CA SER A 740 64.43 -29.56 2.94
C SER A 740 63.37 -28.45 2.85
N THR A 741 63.38 -27.73 1.73
CA THR A 741 62.43 -26.65 1.45
C THR A 741 61.01 -27.17 1.29
N ILE A 742 60.01 -26.34 1.58
CA ILE A 742 58.61 -26.63 1.27
C ILE A 742 58.28 -26.03 -0.10
N THR A 743 57.61 -26.78 -0.97
CA THR A 743 57.24 -26.31 -2.32
C THR A 743 55.74 -26.42 -2.55
N ILE A 744 55.14 -25.35 -3.07
CA ILE A 744 53.78 -25.33 -3.63
C ILE A 744 53.92 -24.97 -5.11
N THR A 745 53.51 -25.86 -6.00
CA THR A 745 53.73 -25.73 -7.45
C THR A 745 52.50 -26.13 -8.24
N SER A 746 52.51 -25.91 -9.56
CA SER A 746 51.56 -26.48 -10.50
C SER A 746 52.28 -27.03 -11.72
N SER A 747 52.25 -28.35 -11.89
CA SER A 747 52.90 -29.03 -13.02
C SER A 747 52.12 -28.88 -14.33
N ASP A 748 50.81 -28.63 -14.27
CA ASP A 748 49.93 -28.44 -15.43
C ASP A 748 49.59 -26.97 -15.73
N GLN A 749 50.14 -26.03 -14.93
CA GLN A 749 49.91 -24.58 -15.01
C GLN A 749 48.42 -24.17 -14.90
N SER A 750 47.55 -25.08 -14.45
CA SER A 750 46.12 -24.81 -14.31
C SER A 750 45.75 -24.36 -12.91
N ALA A 751 46.65 -24.51 -11.93
CA ALA A 751 46.37 -24.12 -10.55
C ALA A 751 45.99 -22.66 -10.43
N GLN A 752 45.09 -22.43 -9.50
CA GLN A 752 44.78 -21.12 -8.97
C GLN A 752 45.77 -20.78 -7.83
N GLY A 753 45.40 -19.88 -6.92
CA GLY A 753 46.32 -19.33 -5.91
C GLY A 753 46.28 -19.98 -4.52
N VAL A 754 47.16 -19.48 -3.66
CA VAL A 754 47.15 -19.70 -2.20
C VAL A 754 46.64 -18.43 -1.52
N THR A 755 45.44 -18.47 -0.95
CA THR A 755 44.75 -17.30 -0.42
C THR A 755 44.49 -17.44 1.07
N LEU A 756 44.94 -16.44 1.83
CA LEU A 756 44.69 -16.30 3.26
C LEU A 756 43.79 -15.09 3.52
N ILE A 757 42.71 -15.31 4.26
CA ILE A 757 41.67 -14.30 4.48
C ILE A 757 41.36 -14.17 5.97
N GLN A 758 41.51 -12.96 6.48
CA GLN A 758 41.10 -12.56 7.83
C GLN A 758 41.62 -13.51 8.93
N ALA A 759 42.88 -13.91 8.81
CA ALA A 759 43.53 -14.78 9.77
C ALA A 759 43.62 -14.10 11.14
N ASP A 760 43.18 -14.79 12.20
CA ASP A 760 43.27 -14.32 13.57
C ASP A 760 44.68 -14.44 14.16
N LYS A 761 45.54 -15.19 13.47
CA LYS A 761 46.94 -15.43 13.82
C LYS A 761 47.83 -15.02 12.66
N LYS A 762 49.04 -14.58 13.00
CA LYS A 762 50.08 -14.26 12.02
C LYS A 762 50.58 -15.54 11.33
N SER A 763 50.67 -15.48 10.00
CA SER A 763 51.26 -16.52 9.17
C SER A 763 52.80 -16.45 9.20
N VAL A 764 53.46 -17.58 9.02
CA VAL A 764 54.92 -17.67 9.02
C VAL A 764 55.38 -18.57 7.89
N LEU A 765 56.15 -18.02 6.96
CA LEU A 765 56.76 -18.76 5.86
C LEU A 765 58.29 -18.67 5.98
N ALA A 766 58.97 -19.80 5.96
CA ALA A 766 60.42 -19.85 5.92
C ALA A 766 60.91 -21.00 5.02
N TYR A 767 61.93 -20.74 4.20
CA TYR A 767 62.46 -21.73 3.25
C TYR A 767 61.36 -22.40 2.42
N THR A 768 60.49 -21.56 1.83
CA THR A 768 59.31 -21.97 1.06
C THR A 768 59.42 -21.46 -0.38
N THR A 769 59.10 -22.32 -1.34
CA THR A 769 59.02 -21.99 -2.78
C THR A 769 57.58 -22.07 -3.26
N ILE A 770 57.11 -21.04 -3.94
CA ILE A 770 55.79 -20.97 -4.58
C ILE A 770 55.99 -20.68 -6.06
N GLU A 771 55.47 -21.54 -6.94
CA GLU A 771 55.74 -21.40 -8.37
C GLU A 771 54.66 -21.93 -9.31
N ASN A 772 54.65 -21.41 -10.54
CA ASN A 772 53.72 -21.81 -11.62
C ASN A 772 52.22 -21.67 -11.26
N LEU A 773 51.87 -20.82 -10.30
CA LEU A 773 50.48 -20.61 -9.89
C LEU A 773 49.81 -19.48 -10.67
N ASN A 774 48.48 -19.47 -10.64
CA ASN A 774 47.63 -18.36 -11.04
C ASN A 774 46.86 -17.82 -9.83
N THR A 775 45.83 -17.00 -10.03
CA THR A 775 45.01 -16.43 -8.97
C THR A 775 43.73 -17.23 -8.70
N LEU A 776 43.08 -16.98 -7.56
CA LEU A 776 41.79 -17.56 -7.21
C LEU A 776 40.67 -17.01 -8.11
N GLU A 777 39.98 -17.90 -8.79
CA GLU A 777 38.79 -17.63 -9.61
C GLU A 777 37.69 -18.65 -9.29
N GLU A 778 36.72 -18.26 -8.46
CA GLU A 778 35.59 -19.09 -8.06
C GLU A 778 34.26 -18.34 -8.27
N ASN A 779 33.48 -18.74 -9.28
CA ASN A 779 32.24 -18.07 -9.70
C ASN A 779 32.45 -16.57 -10.06
N GLU A 780 31.88 -15.66 -9.27
CA GLU A 780 32.02 -14.20 -9.45
C GLU A 780 33.22 -13.64 -8.65
N TRP A 781 33.95 -14.50 -7.94
CA TRP A 781 35.08 -14.09 -7.10
C TRP A 781 36.40 -14.25 -7.85
N GLN A 782 37.03 -13.13 -8.16
CA GLN A 782 38.32 -13.06 -8.83
C GLN A 782 39.29 -12.26 -7.95
N LEU A 783 40.45 -12.83 -7.68
CA LEU A 783 41.59 -12.16 -7.04
C LEU A 783 42.68 -11.86 -8.07
N THR A 784 43.77 -11.22 -7.64
CA THR A 784 44.89 -10.82 -8.51
C THR A 784 46.17 -11.60 -8.22
N GLY A 785 46.36 -12.05 -6.97
CA GLY A 785 47.60 -12.66 -6.50
C GLY A 785 47.70 -14.18 -6.66
N ALA A 786 48.92 -14.70 -6.90
CA ALA A 786 49.24 -16.13 -6.77
C ALA A 786 49.35 -16.57 -5.31
N ILE A 787 49.89 -15.71 -4.45
CA ILE A 787 49.72 -15.81 -3.00
C ILE A 787 49.16 -14.49 -2.46
N THR A 788 48.06 -14.59 -1.73
CA THR A 788 47.33 -13.42 -1.22
C THR A 788 47.15 -13.49 0.28
N PHE A 789 47.43 -12.38 0.97
CA PHE A 789 47.15 -12.18 2.39
C PHE A 789 46.23 -10.97 2.57
N TYR A 790 44.94 -11.22 2.80
CA TYR A 790 43.96 -10.16 3.05
C TYR A 790 43.60 -10.11 4.54
N GLU A 791 43.85 -8.97 5.19
CA GLU A 791 43.70 -8.80 6.64
C GLU A 791 44.33 -9.95 7.44
N SER A 792 45.51 -10.38 7.00
CA SER A 792 46.24 -11.54 7.50
C SER A 792 47.72 -11.21 7.62
N ASP A 793 48.18 -10.93 8.83
CA ASP A 793 49.59 -10.59 9.09
C ASP A 793 50.51 -11.75 8.70
N VAL A 794 51.73 -11.44 8.22
CA VAL A 794 52.69 -12.48 7.77
C VAL A 794 54.16 -12.13 8.05
N ASP A 795 54.93 -13.11 8.52
CA ASP A 795 56.40 -13.06 8.50
C ASP A 795 56.94 -14.00 7.42
N MET A 796 57.92 -13.53 6.64
CA MET A 796 58.60 -14.35 5.61
C MET A 796 60.12 -14.28 5.77
N VAL A 797 60.78 -15.44 5.70
CA VAL A 797 62.24 -15.54 5.74
C VAL A 797 62.74 -16.53 4.71
N ASN A 798 63.53 -16.08 3.74
CA ASN A 798 64.08 -16.94 2.69
C ASN A 798 62.98 -17.67 1.89
N VAL A 799 62.10 -16.87 1.26
CA VAL A 799 60.96 -17.36 0.46
C VAL A 799 61.25 -17.05 -1.02
N THR A 800 60.95 -18.01 -1.90
CA THR A 800 61.05 -17.82 -3.35
C THR A 800 59.67 -17.89 -4.00
N ILE A 801 59.33 -16.90 -4.82
CA ILE A 801 58.08 -16.86 -5.59
C ILE A 801 58.43 -16.66 -7.06
N ARG A 802 58.06 -17.60 -7.94
CA ARG A 802 58.55 -17.54 -9.34
C ARG A 802 57.63 -18.15 -10.39
N HIS A 803 57.79 -17.74 -11.64
CA HIS A 803 57.07 -18.32 -12.79
C HIS A 803 55.54 -18.27 -12.68
N ASN A 804 54.98 -17.36 -11.87
CA ASN A 804 53.53 -17.24 -11.70
C ASN A 804 52.88 -16.48 -12.88
N HIS A 805 51.63 -16.85 -13.19
CA HIS A 805 50.88 -16.41 -14.38
C HIS A 805 49.71 -15.46 -14.05
N CYS A 806 49.87 -14.65 -13.01
CA CYS A 806 48.86 -13.75 -12.45
C CYS A 806 49.34 -12.29 -12.47
N GLU A 807 48.46 -11.37 -12.06
CA GLU A 807 48.78 -9.94 -11.95
C GLU A 807 49.83 -9.70 -10.87
N ASP A 808 49.65 -10.26 -9.67
CA ASP A 808 50.60 -10.09 -8.55
C ASP A 808 51.20 -11.42 -8.15
N ALA A 809 52.54 -11.55 -8.11
CA ALA A 809 53.12 -12.80 -7.60
C ALA A 809 52.92 -12.94 -6.09
N LEU A 810 53.02 -11.85 -5.33
CA LEU A 810 52.63 -11.72 -3.93
C LEU A 810 51.73 -10.50 -3.76
N ASN A 811 50.56 -10.67 -3.15
CA ASN A 811 49.65 -9.57 -2.84
C ASN A 811 49.29 -9.56 -1.34
N ILE A 812 49.56 -8.45 -0.64
CA ILE A 812 49.26 -8.30 0.78
C ILE A 812 48.38 -7.06 0.98
N ILE A 813 47.18 -7.25 1.52
CA ILE A 813 46.15 -6.21 1.64
C ILE A 813 45.77 -6.03 3.11
N ARG A 814 45.79 -4.78 3.59
CA ARG A 814 45.39 -4.37 4.96
C ARG A 814 46.02 -5.20 6.08
N SER A 815 47.31 -5.51 5.94
CA SER A 815 48.02 -6.41 6.86
C SER A 815 49.36 -5.83 7.29
N LYS A 816 49.97 -6.43 8.30
CA LYS A 816 51.36 -6.17 8.68
C LYS A 816 52.27 -7.28 8.18
N PHE A 817 53.44 -6.91 7.67
CA PHE A 817 54.42 -7.88 7.20
C PHE A 817 55.84 -7.59 7.69
N ASN A 818 56.61 -8.65 7.95
CA ASN A 818 58.07 -8.57 8.11
C ASN A 818 58.71 -9.61 7.19
N ILE A 819 59.35 -9.13 6.12
CA ILE A 819 59.87 -9.98 5.05
C ILE A 819 61.39 -9.79 4.99
N SER A 820 62.13 -10.89 5.01
CA SER A 820 63.58 -10.89 4.82
C SER A 820 63.99 -11.98 3.84
N LYS A 821 64.96 -11.70 2.97
CA LYS A 821 65.46 -12.65 1.97
C LYS A 821 64.35 -13.18 1.04
N LEU A 822 63.50 -12.30 0.54
CA LEU A 822 62.51 -12.65 -0.47
C LEU A 822 63.17 -12.65 -1.85
N ASN A 823 62.91 -13.71 -2.62
CA ASN A 823 63.36 -13.84 -4.00
C ASN A 823 62.14 -13.95 -4.93
N ILE A 824 61.84 -12.91 -5.71
CA ILE A 824 60.74 -12.95 -6.70
C ILE A 824 61.31 -12.92 -8.11
N ASN A 825 60.92 -13.88 -8.96
CA ASN A 825 61.46 -13.90 -10.33
C ASN A 825 60.58 -14.51 -11.41
N HIS A 826 60.79 -14.06 -12.65
CA HIS A 826 60.07 -14.53 -13.84
C HIS A 826 58.54 -14.48 -13.65
N THR A 827 58.00 -13.33 -13.24
CA THR A 827 56.56 -13.15 -13.01
C THR A 827 55.89 -12.55 -14.26
N PHE A 828 54.61 -12.87 -14.48
CA PHE A 828 53.86 -12.34 -15.63
C PHE A 828 53.69 -10.81 -15.59
N ALA A 829 53.36 -10.25 -14.43
CA ALA A 829 53.26 -8.81 -14.20
C ALA A 829 54.02 -8.41 -12.92
N ASP A 830 53.33 -7.97 -11.87
CA ASP A 830 53.94 -7.37 -10.68
C ASP A 830 54.58 -8.44 -9.78
N GLY A 831 55.67 -8.04 -9.11
CA GLY A 831 56.39 -8.90 -8.18
C GLY A 831 55.69 -8.96 -6.82
N PHE A 832 55.69 -7.86 -6.09
CA PHE A 832 55.05 -7.73 -4.79
C PHE A 832 54.17 -6.49 -4.74
N ASP A 833 52.87 -6.71 -4.62
CA ASP A 833 51.88 -5.68 -4.38
C ASP A 833 51.46 -5.64 -2.90
N SER A 834 51.39 -4.44 -2.34
CA SER A 834 50.95 -4.23 -0.97
C SER A 834 50.07 -3.00 -0.81
N ASP A 835 48.80 -3.28 -0.51
CA ASP A 835 47.73 -2.30 -0.36
C ASP A 835 47.37 -2.03 1.11
N PHE A 836 47.53 -0.78 1.54
CA PHE A 836 47.14 -0.29 2.87
C PHE A 836 47.80 -1.05 4.03
N CYS A 837 49.05 -1.40 3.86
CA CYS A 837 49.80 -2.23 4.78
C CYS A 837 50.83 -1.43 5.58
N LYS A 838 51.40 -2.09 6.60
CA LYS A 838 52.57 -1.59 7.32
C LYS A 838 53.60 -2.70 7.51
N GLY A 839 54.82 -2.51 7.01
CA GLY A 839 55.78 -3.60 7.08
C GLY A 839 57.21 -3.24 6.73
N SER A 840 58.03 -4.29 6.66
CA SER A 840 59.44 -4.19 6.28
C SER A 840 59.85 -5.25 5.26
N LEU A 841 60.73 -4.87 4.33
CA LEU A 841 61.31 -5.75 3.31
C LEU A 841 62.83 -5.61 3.33
N THR A 842 63.54 -6.69 3.71
CA THR A 842 65.01 -6.65 3.86
C THR A 842 65.73 -7.73 3.05
N ASP A 843 66.95 -7.45 2.61
CA ASP A 843 67.87 -8.40 1.98
C ASP A 843 67.25 -9.18 0.81
N SER A 844 66.45 -8.52 -0.01
CA SER A 844 65.58 -9.16 -1.00
C SER A 844 66.03 -8.91 -2.44
N TYR A 845 65.70 -9.83 -3.32
CA TYR A 845 66.11 -9.84 -4.72
C TYR A 845 64.92 -10.09 -5.65
N PHE A 846 64.73 -9.21 -6.63
CA PHE A 846 63.69 -9.33 -7.62
C PHE A 846 64.33 -9.32 -9.00
N HIS A 847 64.01 -10.30 -9.85
CA HIS A 847 64.53 -10.29 -11.21
C HIS A 847 63.55 -10.81 -12.26
N HIS A 848 63.51 -10.15 -13.42
CA HIS A 848 62.60 -10.50 -14.53
C HIS A 848 61.12 -10.47 -14.09
N THR A 849 60.65 -9.33 -13.59
CA THR A 849 59.21 -9.08 -13.39
C THR A 849 58.62 -8.46 -14.65
N GLY A 850 57.43 -8.91 -15.07
CA GLY A 850 56.81 -8.42 -16.30
C GLY A 850 56.31 -6.97 -16.23
N ASN A 851 56.06 -6.47 -15.02
CA ASN A 851 55.64 -5.08 -14.75
C ASN A 851 56.41 -4.53 -13.53
N ASP A 852 55.76 -4.07 -12.46
CA ASP A 852 56.43 -3.42 -11.32
C ASP A 852 57.11 -4.46 -10.40
N ALA A 853 58.28 -4.16 -9.83
CA ALA A 853 58.93 -5.10 -8.92
C ALA A 853 58.26 -5.07 -7.54
N VAL A 854 58.09 -3.87 -6.97
CA VAL A 854 57.28 -3.61 -5.78
C VAL A 854 56.31 -2.45 -6.05
N ASP A 855 55.01 -2.69 -5.87
CA ASP A 855 53.96 -1.65 -5.92
C ASP A 855 53.29 -1.52 -4.55
N TYR A 856 53.08 -0.27 -4.13
CA TYR A 856 52.60 0.07 -2.80
C TYR A 856 51.52 1.14 -2.88
N SER A 857 50.29 0.78 -2.56
CA SER A 857 49.17 1.73 -2.45
C SER A 857 48.85 2.02 -0.98
N GLY A 858 48.91 3.29 -0.55
CA GLY A 858 48.55 3.69 0.82
C GLY A 858 49.33 3.01 1.95
N SER A 859 50.43 2.34 1.62
CA SER A 859 51.22 1.51 2.54
C SER A 859 52.37 2.30 3.18
N VAL A 860 52.77 1.89 4.38
CA VAL A 860 53.95 2.44 5.08
C VAL A 860 55.02 1.35 5.20
N VAL A 861 56.09 1.46 4.42
CA VAL A 861 57.06 0.38 4.23
C VAL A 861 58.50 0.85 4.43
N ASP A 862 59.24 0.12 5.27
CA ASP A 862 60.68 0.28 5.43
C ASP A 862 61.43 -0.81 4.63
N ILE A 863 62.34 -0.41 3.74
CA ILE A 863 63.08 -1.28 2.82
C ILE A 863 64.58 -1.18 3.12
N SER A 864 65.29 -2.30 3.20
CA SER A 864 66.76 -2.30 3.30
C SER A 864 67.41 -3.40 2.46
N ASN A 865 68.53 -3.09 1.79
CA ASN A 865 69.28 -4.05 0.96
C ASN A 865 68.40 -4.73 -0.11
N LEU A 866 67.85 -3.92 -1.03
CA LEU A 866 67.00 -4.39 -2.11
C LEU A 866 67.76 -4.38 -3.44
N ARG A 867 67.76 -5.52 -4.15
CA ARG A 867 68.35 -5.64 -5.49
C ARG A 867 67.26 -5.96 -6.51
N LEU A 868 67.14 -5.15 -7.55
CA LEU A 868 66.13 -5.27 -8.61
C LEU A 868 66.83 -5.35 -9.97
N GLU A 869 66.52 -6.36 -10.78
CA GLU A 869 67.17 -6.57 -12.09
C GLU A 869 66.16 -6.95 -13.19
N ASN A 870 66.25 -6.33 -14.36
CA ASN A 870 65.37 -6.58 -15.51
C ASN A 870 63.89 -6.45 -15.12
N ILE A 871 63.47 -5.24 -14.75
CA ILE A 871 62.11 -4.94 -14.29
C ILE A 871 61.31 -4.35 -15.44
N GLY A 872 60.14 -4.93 -15.73
CA GLY A 872 59.33 -4.59 -16.90
C GLY A 872 58.80 -3.16 -16.92
N ASP A 873 58.55 -2.56 -15.75
CA ASP A 873 58.12 -1.15 -15.66
C ASP A 873 58.82 -0.39 -14.50
N LYS A 874 58.25 -0.34 -13.28
CA LYS A 874 58.84 0.39 -12.14
C LYS A 874 59.58 -0.54 -11.18
N GLY A 875 60.80 -0.17 -10.80
CA GLY A 875 61.53 -0.82 -9.71
C GLY A 875 60.79 -0.68 -8.37
N ILE A 876 60.60 0.55 -7.91
CA ILE A 876 59.76 0.85 -6.74
C ILE A 876 58.64 1.79 -7.17
N SER A 877 57.39 1.39 -6.92
CA SER A 877 56.20 2.19 -7.17
C SER A 877 55.48 2.53 -5.86
N ALA A 878 55.26 3.83 -5.60
CA ALA A 878 54.46 4.31 -4.48
C ALA A 878 53.23 5.06 -5.01
N GLY A 879 52.04 4.71 -4.52
CA GLY A 879 50.76 5.30 -4.91
C GLY A 879 49.84 5.59 -3.72
N GLU A 880 48.84 6.44 -3.96
CA GLU A 880 47.71 6.71 -3.06
C GLU A 880 48.12 6.95 -1.59
N GLN A 881 48.99 7.94 -1.34
CA GLN A 881 49.53 8.30 -0.02
C GLN A 881 50.44 7.25 0.64
N ALA A 882 51.10 6.38 -0.14
CA ALA A 882 52.12 5.49 0.39
C ALA A 882 53.34 6.28 0.94
N THR A 883 53.95 5.76 2.00
CA THR A 883 55.19 6.29 2.59
C THR A 883 56.25 5.20 2.62
N ILE A 884 57.27 5.34 1.78
CA ILE A 884 58.35 4.36 1.66
C ILE A 884 59.65 4.98 2.16
N LYS A 885 60.39 4.24 3.00
CA LYS A 885 61.76 4.57 3.39
C LYS A 885 62.67 3.44 2.96
N ALA A 886 63.61 3.70 2.05
CA ALA A 886 64.49 2.68 1.49
C ALA A 886 65.96 3.00 1.78
N ASN A 887 66.75 1.98 2.10
CA ASN A 887 68.20 2.09 2.27
C ASN A 887 68.92 0.99 1.47
N ASN A 888 70.00 1.35 0.78
CA ASN A 888 70.81 0.45 -0.03
C ASN A 888 69.96 -0.28 -1.08
N VAL A 889 69.58 0.45 -2.13
CA VAL A 889 68.75 -0.05 -3.24
C VAL A 889 69.58 -0.07 -4.52
N TYR A 890 69.68 -1.25 -5.15
CA TYR A 890 70.29 -1.42 -6.45
C TYR A 890 69.22 -1.75 -7.49
N ILE A 891 69.17 -1.01 -8.59
CA ILE A 891 68.22 -1.23 -9.69
C ILE A 891 68.99 -1.26 -11.01
N ASP A 892 68.91 -2.37 -11.74
CA ASP A 892 69.52 -2.54 -13.06
C ASP A 892 68.46 -2.95 -14.10
N GLY A 893 68.24 -2.11 -15.11
CA GLY A 893 67.35 -2.45 -16.24
C GLY A 893 65.85 -2.33 -15.93
N ALA A 894 65.39 -1.18 -15.43
CA ALA A 894 63.97 -0.85 -15.27
C ALA A 894 63.53 0.28 -16.24
N LEU A 895 62.26 0.33 -16.65
CA LEU A 895 61.76 1.50 -17.38
C LEU A 895 61.77 2.74 -16.50
N ILE A 896 61.29 2.60 -15.27
CA ILE A 896 61.36 3.63 -14.23
C ILE A 896 62.04 3.03 -13.00
N GLY A 897 63.12 3.63 -12.49
CA GLY A 897 63.77 3.15 -11.27
C GLY A 897 62.84 3.26 -10.05
N ILE A 898 62.45 4.50 -9.71
CA ILE A 898 61.53 4.78 -8.60
C ILE A 898 60.43 5.74 -9.06
N ALA A 899 59.18 5.42 -8.75
CA ALA A 899 58.03 6.28 -8.95
C ALA A 899 57.32 6.62 -7.64
N SER A 900 56.89 7.88 -7.50
CA SER A 900 56.06 8.36 -6.40
C SER A 900 54.84 9.10 -6.95
N LYS A 901 53.64 8.57 -6.66
CA LYS A 901 52.37 9.01 -7.25
C LYS A 901 51.39 9.45 -6.17
N ASP A 902 50.46 10.33 -6.50
CA ASP A 902 49.20 10.49 -5.76
C ASP A 902 49.40 10.75 -4.24
N LEU A 903 50.08 11.85 -3.89
CA LEU A 903 50.48 12.25 -2.52
C LEU A 903 51.42 11.29 -1.79
N SER A 904 52.00 10.31 -2.48
CA SER A 904 52.98 9.41 -1.87
C SER A 904 54.32 10.08 -1.63
N SER A 905 55.11 9.52 -0.73
CA SER A 905 56.47 9.96 -0.41
C SER A 905 57.43 8.78 -0.38
N VAL A 906 58.50 8.86 -1.17
CA VAL A 906 59.60 7.91 -1.14
C VAL A 906 60.86 8.61 -0.64
N THR A 907 61.48 8.11 0.42
CA THR A 907 62.79 8.56 0.88
C THR A 907 63.80 7.43 0.70
N VAL A 908 64.87 7.67 -0.04
CA VAL A 908 65.89 6.65 -0.34
C VAL A 908 67.30 7.13 -0.01
N THR A 909 68.08 6.27 0.66
CA THR A 909 69.51 6.46 0.96
C THR A 909 70.31 5.35 0.29
N ASP A 910 71.41 5.69 -0.36
CA ASP A 910 72.29 4.78 -1.10
C ASP A 910 71.56 4.06 -2.24
N LEU A 911 71.12 4.84 -3.23
CA LEU A 911 70.47 4.35 -4.45
C LEU A 911 71.49 4.17 -5.58
N ASP A 912 71.63 2.96 -6.12
CA ASP A 912 72.46 2.68 -7.30
C ASP A 912 71.58 2.29 -8.50
N LEU A 913 71.52 3.17 -9.51
CA LEU A 913 70.73 2.96 -10.74
C LEU A 913 71.64 2.62 -11.91
N HIS A 914 71.32 1.53 -12.62
CA HIS A 914 71.98 1.10 -13.85
C HIS A 914 70.96 0.85 -14.95
N ASN A 915 71.27 1.29 -16.18
CA ASN A 915 70.52 0.94 -17.38
C ASN A 915 69.00 1.22 -17.32
N CYS A 916 68.58 2.26 -16.59
CA CYS A 916 67.17 2.66 -16.52
C CYS A 916 66.82 3.71 -17.58
N ILE A 917 65.62 3.66 -18.16
CA ILE A 917 65.16 4.74 -19.06
C ILE A 917 64.91 6.01 -18.24
N GLN A 918 64.06 5.92 -17.23
CA GLN A 918 63.77 6.99 -16.27
C GLN A 918 64.29 6.58 -14.89
N GLY A 919 65.14 7.40 -14.26
CA GLY A 919 65.64 7.12 -12.91
C GLY A 919 64.55 7.28 -11.86
N LEU A 920 64.04 8.50 -11.72
CA LEU A 920 63.08 8.92 -10.69
C LEU A 920 61.91 9.65 -11.33
N ALA A 921 60.66 9.26 -11.03
CA ALA A 921 59.45 9.88 -11.55
C ALA A 921 58.46 10.25 -10.43
N ALA A 922 58.04 11.50 -10.34
CA ALA A 922 57.04 11.93 -9.36
C ALA A 922 55.87 12.65 -10.04
N TYR A 923 54.65 12.16 -9.92
CA TYR A 923 53.51 12.71 -10.66
C TYR A 923 52.14 12.41 -10.02
N ARG A 924 51.11 13.18 -10.34
CA ARG A 924 49.73 12.82 -10.05
C ARG A 924 49.17 11.94 -11.17
N LYS A 925 48.72 10.73 -10.84
CA LYS A 925 48.00 9.81 -11.75
C LYS A 925 46.49 9.94 -11.58
N LYS A 926 46.00 10.06 -10.34
CA LYS A 926 44.57 10.12 -10.00
C LYS A 926 44.15 11.54 -9.59
N PRO A 927 43.09 12.11 -10.17
CA PRO A 927 42.71 13.51 -9.96
C PRO A 927 42.28 13.84 -8.52
N GLU A 928 41.84 12.85 -7.74
CA GLU A 928 41.45 13.01 -6.34
C GLU A 928 42.65 13.12 -5.36
N PHE A 929 43.86 12.90 -5.85
CA PHE A 929 45.12 13.10 -5.10
C PHE A 929 45.88 14.33 -5.63
N GLY A 930 47.08 14.57 -5.08
CA GLY A 930 48.05 15.58 -5.51
C GLY A 930 49.37 14.93 -5.91
N GLY A 931 50.40 15.75 -6.17
CA GLY A 931 51.71 15.27 -6.62
C GLY A 931 52.46 14.37 -5.62
N GLY A 932 53.35 13.53 -6.14
CA GLY A 932 54.23 12.67 -5.34
C GLY A 932 55.54 13.35 -4.94
N ILE A 933 56.19 12.82 -3.92
CA ILE A 933 57.48 13.30 -3.41
C ILE A 933 58.52 12.18 -3.45
N ILE A 934 59.72 12.48 -3.91
CA ILE A 934 60.91 11.61 -3.79
C ILE A 934 62.05 12.41 -3.14
N ASN A 935 62.60 11.90 -2.04
CA ASN A 935 63.78 12.43 -1.36
C ASN A 935 64.94 11.44 -1.48
N VAL A 936 66.02 11.83 -2.17
CA VAL A 936 67.22 11.02 -2.33
C VAL A 936 68.35 11.59 -1.48
N ASN A 937 68.95 10.80 -0.61
CA ASN A 937 70.05 11.22 0.28
C ASN A 937 71.43 10.97 -0.33
N SER A 938 71.61 9.88 -1.07
CA SER A 938 72.85 9.50 -1.77
C SER A 938 72.48 8.61 -2.96
N TYR A 939 73.11 8.82 -4.11
CA TYR A 939 72.89 7.97 -5.28
C TYR A 939 74.10 7.89 -6.23
N THR A 940 74.15 6.79 -6.97
CA THR A 940 74.93 6.62 -8.21
C THR A 940 73.97 6.30 -9.36
N ALA A 941 74.23 6.85 -10.54
CA ALA A 941 73.41 6.62 -11.72
C ALA A 941 74.33 6.42 -12.94
N THR A 942 74.29 5.22 -13.50
CA THR A 942 75.10 4.82 -14.65
C THR A 942 74.17 4.41 -15.79
N ASN A 943 74.36 5.00 -16.98
CA ASN A 943 73.55 4.69 -18.16
C ASN A 943 72.03 4.87 -17.94
N VAL A 944 71.65 5.95 -17.23
CA VAL A 944 70.24 6.35 -17.02
C VAL A 944 69.88 7.45 -18.01
N GLU A 945 68.91 7.25 -18.90
CA GLU A 945 68.62 8.21 -19.99
C GLU A 945 68.09 9.54 -19.45
N ARG A 946 67.14 9.50 -18.52
CA ARG A 946 66.63 10.67 -17.82
C ARG A 946 66.61 10.41 -16.32
N LEU A 947 67.42 11.16 -15.56
CA LEU A 947 67.51 10.96 -14.11
C LEU A 947 66.21 11.32 -13.37
N THR A 948 65.57 12.45 -13.70
CA THR A 948 64.38 12.95 -12.97
C THR A 948 63.25 13.37 -13.93
N GLN A 949 62.01 13.14 -13.51
CA GLN A 949 60.80 13.62 -14.15
C GLN A 949 59.74 13.94 -13.09
N ASN A 950 59.25 15.18 -13.05
CA ASN A 950 58.12 15.52 -12.19
C ASN A 950 57.15 16.48 -12.87
N ASP A 951 55.86 16.38 -12.50
CA ASP A 951 54.86 17.39 -12.85
C ASP A 951 54.92 18.62 -11.93
N ASP A 952 54.04 19.60 -12.16
CA ASP A 952 54.01 20.88 -11.44
C ASP A 952 53.66 20.73 -9.95
N GLU A 953 52.97 19.65 -9.58
CA GLU A 953 52.51 19.38 -8.21
C GLU A 953 53.49 18.49 -7.42
N SER A 954 54.41 17.83 -8.11
CA SER A 954 55.31 16.81 -7.55
C SER A 954 56.73 17.35 -7.34
N ARG A 955 57.50 16.74 -6.45
CA ARG A 955 58.86 17.19 -6.10
C ARG A 955 59.84 16.02 -6.01
N ILE A 956 61.01 16.18 -6.62
CA ILE A 956 62.15 15.27 -6.47
C ILE A 956 63.32 16.07 -5.90
N PHE A 957 63.85 15.63 -4.75
CA PHE A 957 64.99 16.22 -4.08
C PHE A 957 66.21 15.30 -4.21
N LEU A 958 67.30 15.83 -4.75
CA LEU A 958 68.60 15.14 -4.88
C LEU A 958 69.61 15.77 -3.90
N PRO A 959 70.64 15.02 -3.45
CA PRO A 959 71.69 15.58 -2.61
C PRO A 959 72.44 16.69 -3.37
N GLN A 960 72.84 17.75 -2.66
CA GLN A 960 73.69 18.79 -3.24
C GLN A 960 75.06 18.18 -3.59
N LYS A 961 75.51 18.37 -4.83
CA LYS A 961 76.90 18.06 -5.19
C LYS A 961 77.80 19.01 -4.42
N GLU A 962 78.60 18.51 -3.48
CA GLU A 962 79.80 19.23 -3.05
C GLU A 962 80.73 19.32 -4.28
N ASN A 963 81.05 20.55 -4.70
CA ASN A 963 81.89 20.83 -5.86
C ASN A 963 83.33 20.35 -5.69
#